data_AF-A0AAV5GWP1-F1
#
_entry.id   AF-A0AAV5GWP1-F1
#
_cell.length_a   1.000
_cell.length_b   1.000
_cell.length_c   1.000
_cell.angle_alpha   90.00
_cell.angle_beta   90.00
_cell.angle_gamma   90.00
#
_symmetry.space_group_name_H-M   'P 1'
#
loop_
_entity.id
_entity.type
_entity.pdbx_description
1 polymer ?
#
loop_
_entity_poly.entity_id
_entity_poly.type
_entity_poly.pdbx_seq_one_letter_code
_entity_poly.pdbx_strand_id
1 'polypeptide(L)'
;MSAASSSPGSTERSSLLPDLEAATERSRSRNRLAVNTPHRSSASTTPLRSPPSSLAPSRPRSIRSLASYGATSPGEPGTPPPEERSFRDSSRARKRWSGELRSRVLCISIALLLAVCVYASFVEDFMGDVEAAISCATCIGLLAPLQALANLGDDAFVDLFVGFCIKLGIEDADVCAGAVGTQAPILAHDLRSIALASPAAKNFCTTIFGLCPLPNTIPHTVNLTEPPLDPNDPDSGAALSEIDAARSGKRPQKRRRVAKEWKSLGRPPFQIVHISDVHVDRSYEPGASTDCTKVICCRNYGPGSLGDSVKFPAGPFGHKKCDAPPALVESMFRAVDEFVPNNTFTIFTGDVVESAVWAVNEPNVTADLHAWHSDMRPVSYPVIGNHDVSPVNAFPRSTSSTGFASDWVFELTARDWKKWIGRAAAEQVRTMSGCYARVHPGTNLKIISLNTNYWYKQNFWLYDSDQPVWDPNGILTWMANELDAAEEAGQRAWIIGHMPFGKVDAMRDQSNYAGQIFQRYHNTIAAHFYGHSHVDEFEIAYPDYNDRRAETANGIAYISGALTPTSGNPVFRVYDIDPDTYEVMDFVPHFTNRSEAAFQVDPVWKPYYSARESYGSYLDPPHPANASLNATFWHRVTEVFERNQTVFQLFNTRLSRGGKIEDCSGPVCKNNTICMLRSMRSESNCAVIQPGLSFKDQKRDTDAVTEPQRDEEMNPSSFTLASSATPADLGIWAADHPEERFAQSRHHDFFACEGPGVGSMLRKLGSGWATPGEEEFVVLASGETGTRRKQRAPDFSALRAFEAEAHGAVKRHRHKRRKERIKRFLPFV
;
A
#
# COMPACT_ATOMS: atom_id res chain seq x y z
N MET A 1 -16.97 -2.68 51.23
CA MET A 1 -17.55 -2.08 52.46
C MET A 1 -18.66 -1.16 51.98
N SER A 2 -19.94 -1.55 52.10
CA SER A 2 -20.83 -1.32 53.27
C SER A 2 -21.38 0.12 53.26
N ALA A 3 -22.68 0.42 53.34
CA ALA A 3 -23.92 -0.36 53.59
C ALA A 3 -24.97 -0.10 52.47
N ALA A 4 -25.99 -0.90 52.13
CA ALA A 4 -26.81 -1.93 52.79
C ALA A 4 -28.14 -1.44 53.43
N SER A 5 -29.27 -1.87 52.86
CA SER A 5 -30.62 -1.93 53.46
C SER A 5 -31.44 -3.04 52.76
N SER A 6 -32.54 -3.52 53.38
CA SER A 6 -33.08 -4.88 53.16
C SER A 6 -34.49 -5.00 52.54
N SER A 7 -34.76 -6.18 51.98
CA SER A 7 -36.05 -6.77 51.55
C SER A 7 -36.94 -7.21 52.76
N PRO A 8 -37.99 -8.09 52.67
CA PRO A 8 -38.65 -8.79 51.54
C PRO A 8 -40.21 -8.88 51.58
N GLY A 9 -40.83 -9.65 50.68
CA GLY A 9 -42.24 -10.10 50.76
C GLY A 9 -42.64 -11.17 49.70
N SER A 10 -43.58 -12.07 50.01
CA SER A 10 -44.04 -13.23 49.19
C SER A 10 -45.59 -13.39 49.27
N THR A 11 -46.35 -14.41 48.81
CA THR A 11 -46.21 -15.83 48.36
C THR A 11 -47.58 -16.22 47.70
N GLU A 12 -47.88 -17.30 46.95
CA GLU A 12 -47.22 -18.46 46.31
C GLU A 12 -48.20 -19.09 45.26
N ARG A 13 -47.79 -20.16 44.54
CA ARG A 13 -48.60 -21.33 44.05
C ARG A 13 -49.70 -21.24 42.95
N SER A 14 -49.38 -21.93 41.84
CA SER A 14 -50.14 -23.06 41.21
C SER A 14 -51.44 -22.72 40.42
N SER A 15 -51.94 -23.48 39.42
CA SER A 15 -51.67 -24.84 38.86
C SER A 15 -52.22 -24.92 37.40
N LEU A 16 -52.20 -25.99 36.57
CA LEU A 16 -51.75 -27.39 36.66
C LEU A 16 -51.29 -27.95 35.27
N LEU A 17 -51.95 -28.98 34.71
CA LEU A 17 -51.72 -29.81 33.48
C LEU A 17 -53.09 -30.43 33.04
N PRO A 18 -53.31 -31.21 31.93
CA PRO A 18 -52.37 -32.08 31.20
C PRO A 18 -52.51 -32.17 29.64
N ASP A 19 -51.85 -33.18 29.09
CA ASP A 19 -51.57 -33.52 27.67
C ASP A 19 -52.72 -34.22 26.89
N LEU A 20 -52.60 -34.30 25.55
CA LEU A 20 -52.63 -35.58 24.80
C LEU A 20 -52.11 -35.51 23.34
N GLU A 21 -52.09 -36.66 22.67
CA GLU A 21 -51.18 -37.03 21.56
C GLU A 21 -51.72 -36.84 20.11
N ALA A 22 -50.76 -36.61 19.20
CA ALA A 22 -50.54 -37.26 17.90
C ALA A 22 -51.62 -37.46 16.79
N ALA A 23 -51.10 -37.34 15.55
CA ALA A 23 -51.33 -38.19 14.37
C ALA A 23 -52.42 -37.88 13.28
N THR A 24 -51.89 -37.69 12.06
CA THR A 24 -52.35 -38.26 10.76
C THR A 24 -53.57 -37.73 9.96
N GLU A 25 -53.23 -37.23 8.75
CA GLU A 25 -53.77 -37.59 7.42
C GLU A 25 -55.05 -36.95 6.78
N ARG A 26 -54.81 -36.40 5.56
CA ARG A 26 -55.61 -36.47 4.30
C ARG A 26 -57.03 -35.86 4.20
N SER A 27 -57.17 -34.83 3.35
CA SER A 27 -57.66 -34.94 1.93
C SER A 27 -57.74 -33.52 1.30
N ARG A 28 -57.20 -33.17 0.12
CA ARG A 28 -57.31 -33.66 -1.29
C ARG A 28 -58.68 -33.49 -1.96
N SER A 29 -58.78 -32.54 -2.91
CA SER A 29 -59.58 -32.60 -4.16
C SER A 29 -59.09 -31.48 -5.12
N ARG A 30 -58.38 -31.78 -6.23
CA ARG A 30 -58.84 -31.90 -7.65
C ARG A 30 -59.28 -30.57 -8.29
N ASN A 31 -59.01 -30.26 -9.58
CA ASN A 31 -58.61 -31.05 -10.76
C ASN A 31 -57.18 -30.72 -11.25
N ARG A 32 -56.42 -31.52 -12.04
CA ARG A 32 -56.63 -32.48 -13.16
C ARG A 32 -56.83 -31.86 -14.56
N LEU A 33 -56.27 -32.42 -15.65
CA LEU A 33 -55.34 -33.58 -15.76
C LEU A 33 -53.86 -33.13 -15.69
N ALA A 34 -52.86 -33.32 -16.57
CA ALA A 34 -52.57 -34.16 -17.76
C ALA A 34 -51.02 -34.05 -18.03
N VAL A 35 -50.28 -34.77 -18.88
CA VAL A 35 -50.30 -36.07 -19.63
C VAL A 35 -48.87 -36.13 -20.27
N ASN A 36 -48.09 -37.23 -20.41
CA ASN A 36 -48.31 -38.67 -20.23
C ASN A 36 -47.07 -39.39 -19.58
N THR A 37 -46.69 -40.59 -20.07
CA THR A 37 -45.60 -41.50 -19.58
C THR A 37 -44.97 -42.28 -20.77
N PRO A 38 -43.91 -43.15 -20.68
CA PRO A 38 -43.28 -43.85 -19.53
C PRO A 38 -41.69 -43.89 -19.59
N HIS A 39 -40.86 -44.77 -18.98
CA HIS A 39 -41.09 -45.95 -18.12
C HIS A 39 -40.05 -46.26 -16.98
N ARG A 40 -38.83 -46.77 -17.28
CA ARG A 40 -37.97 -47.59 -16.38
C ARG A 40 -36.52 -47.70 -16.90
N SER A 41 -35.47 -48.12 -16.17
CA SER A 41 -35.34 -48.79 -14.84
C SER A 41 -33.90 -48.73 -14.24
N SER A 42 -33.79 -48.88 -12.89
CA SER A 42 -32.74 -49.54 -12.03
C SER A 42 -31.26 -49.69 -12.46
N ALA A 43 -30.24 -49.69 -11.57
CA ALA A 43 -30.12 -49.35 -10.13
C ALA A 43 -28.64 -49.45 -9.62
N SER A 44 -28.37 -48.89 -8.43
CA SER A 44 -27.32 -49.25 -7.42
C SER A 44 -25.82 -49.12 -7.74
N THR A 45 -25.03 -48.64 -6.75
CA THR A 45 -23.55 -48.52 -6.77
C THR A 45 -22.93 -48.61 -5.36
N THR A 46 -21.59 -48.79 -5.29
CA THR A 46 -20.65 -48.82 -4.11
C THR A 46 -20.27 -50.22 -3.54
N PRO A 47 -19.08 -50.43 -2.92
CA PRO A 47 -17.77 -49.72 -3.01
C PRO A 47 -16.49 -50.66 -3.03
N LEU A 48 -15.28 -50.03 -2.94
CA LEU A 48 -13.98 -50.51 -2.36
C LEU A 48 -12.76 -50.99 -3.22
N ARG A 49 -11.61 -50.28 -2.99
CA ARG A 49 -10.15 -50.65 -2.92
C ARG A 49 -9.40 -51.53 -3.98
N SER A 50 -8.38 -50.90 -4.61
CA SER A 50 -6.89 -51.20 -4.70
C SER A 50 -6.32 -52.64 -4.73
N PRO A 51 -5.11 -52.95 -5.28
CA PRO A 51 -4.11 -52.22 -6.12
C PRO A 51 -3.70 -53.08 -7.39
N PRO A 52 -2.44 -53.43 -7.81
CA PRO A 52 -1.08 -52.80 -7.82
C PRO A 52 -0.21 -52.91 -9.14
N SER A 53 0.88 -52.11 -9.21
CA SER A 53 2.26 -52.36 -9.75
C SER A 53 2.65 -52.86 -11.18
N SER A 54 3.52 -52.06 -11.83
CA SER A 54 4.81 -52.41 -12.52
C SER A 54 4.93 -52.60 -14.06
N LEU A 55 6.19 -52.40 -14.53
CA LEU A 55 6.83 -52.71 -15.84
C LEU A 55 6.68 -51.78 -17.05
N ALA A 56 7.70 -51.83 -17.93
CA ALA A 56 7.98 -51.04 -19.15
C ALA A 56 9.01 -51.83 -20.02
N PRO A 57 9.70 -51.30 -21.06
CA PRO A 57 9.33 -50.38 -22.16
C PRO A 57 9.63 -50.97 -23.57
N SER A 58 9.21 -50.35 -24.68
CA SER A 58 9.82 -50.58 -26.02
C SER A 58 9.54 -49.48 -27.08
N ARG A 59 10.38 -49.42 -28.13
CA ARG A 59 10.23 -48.60 -29.35
C ARG A 59 9.56 -49.40 -30.48
N PRO A 60 9.11 -48.74 -31.57
CA PRO A 60 9.78 -49.00 -32.86
C PRO A 60 10.00 -47.74 -33.76
N ARG A 61 10.55 -47.95 -34.97
CA ARG A 61 10.76 -46.95 -36.06
C ARG A 61 9.96 -47.35 -37.31
N SER A 62 9.54 -46.37 -38.13
CA SER A 62 9.05 -46.53 -39.52
C SER A 62 9.00 -45.16 -40.24
N ILE A 63 8.72 -45.04 -41.54
CA ILE A 63 9.63 -45.20 -42.70
C ILE A 63 9.01 -44.52 -43.96
N ARG A 64 9.74 -43.59 -44.62
CA ARG A 64 9.57 -43.09 -46.03
C ARG A 64 8.18 -42.42 -46.38
N SER A 65 7.92 -41.79 -47.55
CA SER A 65 8.66 -41.62 -48.83
C SER A 65 8.19 -40.41 -49.70
N LEU A 66 9.09 -39.87 -50.56
CA LEU A 66 8.86 -39.23 -51.90
C LEU A 66 8.05 -37.90 -51.97
N ALA A 67 8.19 -37.00 -52.97
CA ALA A 67 9.11 -36.77 -54.12
C ALA A 67 8.87 -35.33 -54.66
N SER A 68 9.64 -34.67 -55.56
CA SER A 68 10.91 -34.84 -56.31
C SER A 68 11.43 -33.42 -56.65
N TYR A 69 12.58 -33.09 -57.27
CA TYR A 69 13.58 -33.75 -58.14
C TYR A 69 15.00 -33.42 -57.59
N GLY A 70 16.19 -33.53 -58.23
CA GLY A 70 16.64 -33.90 -59.59
C GLY A 70 17.02 -32.65 -60.44
N ALA A 71 18.23 -32.49 -60.99
CA ALA A 71 19.48 -33.28 -60.96
C ALA A 71 20.68 -32.31 -61.28
N THR A 72 21.98 -32.63 -61.49
CA THR A 72 22.72 -33.89 -61.81
C THR A 72 24.06 -34.00 -61.01
N SER A 73 25.20 -34.28 -61.68
CA SER A 73 26.59 -34.58 -61.24
C SER A 73 27.48 -34.66 -62.52
N PRO A 74 28.77 -35.11 -62.58
CA PRO A 74 29.75 -35.53 -61.55
C PRO A 74 31.21 -34.99 -61.75
N GLY A 75 32.17 -35.43 -60.91
CA GLY A 75 33.64 -35.30 -61.13
C GLY A 75 34.50 -35.66 -59.91
N GLU A 76 35.59 -36.45 -60.09
CA GLU A 76 36.44 -37.02 -59.00
C GLU A 76 37.93 -36.52 -59.03
N PRO A 77 38.98 -37.24 -58.54
CA PRO A 77 39.51 -37.15 -57.16
C PRO A 77 41.05 -36.89 -57.06
N GLY A 78 41.63 -36.87 -55.85
CA GLY A 78 43.11 -36.86 -55.65
C GLY A 78 43.63 -37.03 -54.20
N THR A 79 44.74 -37.77 -54.02
CA THR A 79 45.47 -38.10 -52.74
C THR A 79 46.91 -38.63 -53.07
N PRO A 80 47.87 -38.88 -52.13
CA PRO A 80 48.01 -38.50 -50.71
C PRO A 80 49.35 -37.73 -50.33
N PRO A 81 50.42 -38.24 -49.62
CA PRO A 81 51.16 -37.45 -48.59
C PRO A 81 52.73 -37.56 -48.73
N PRO A 82 53.58 -37.58 -47.65
CA PRO A 82 53.75 -36.76 -46.42
C PRO A 82 55.14 -36.03 -46.36
N GLU A 83 55.46 -35.26 -45.31
CA GLU A 83 56.84 -35.20 -44.73
C GLU A 83 56.91 -34.54 -43.32
N GLU A 84 58.06 -34.69 -42.63
CA GLU A 84 58.29 -34.27 -41.24
C GLU A 84 59.14 -32.99 -41.09
N ARG A 85 58.98 -32.24 -39.97
CA ARG A 85 60.12 -31.69 -39.19
C ARG A 85 59.72 -31.18 -37.79
N SER A 86 60.64 -31.35 -36.85
CA SER A 86 60.54 -30.88 -35.45
C SER A 86 60.80 -29.38 -35.28
N PHE A 87 60.27 -28.75 -34.22
CA PHE A 87 61.10 -28.12 -33.17
C PHE A 87 60.29 -27.82 -31.88
N ARG A 88 60.94 -27.20 -30.89
CA ARG A 88 60.52 -27.09 -29.47
C ARG A 88 59.37 -26.11 -29.16
N ASP A 89 58.61 -26.50 -28.13
CA ASP A 89 57.98 -25.70 -27.06
C ASP A 89 58.04 -24.16 -27.12
N SER A 90 56.85 -23.52 -27.01
CA SER A 90 56.68 -22.26 -26.27
C SER A 90 55.21 -21.92 -25.95
N SER A 91 54.84 -22.02 -24.67
CA SER A 91 53.82 -21.21 -23.96
C SER A 91 52.31 -21.29 -24.38
N ARG A 92 51.47 -21.64 -23.39
CA ARG A 92 50.04 -21.29 -23.36
C ARG A 92 49.88 -19.79 -23.05
N ALA A 93 49.22 -18.99 -23.90
CA ALA A 93 48.40 -17.84 -23.48
C ALA A 93 47.65 -17.11 -24.63
N ARG A 94 46.37 -17.43 -24.87
CA ARG A 94 45.44 -16.49 -25.53
C ARG A 94 44.15 -16.27 -24.74
N LYS A 95 44.30 -15.44 -23.72
CA LYS A 95 43.41 -14.31 -23.38
C LYS A 95 41.89 -14.58 -23.28
N ARG A 96 41.52 -15.19 -22.14
CA ARG A 96 40.22 -15.00 -21.45
C ARG A 96 40.10 -13.55 -20.94
N TRP A 97 40.00 -12.56 -21.84
CA TRP A 97 40.21 -11.12 -21.56
C TRP A 97 39.17 -10.18 -22.21
N SER A 98 38.06 -10.70 -22.74
CA SER A 98 37.01 -9.90 -23.40
C SER A 98 35.83 -9.54 -22.49
N GLY A 99 35.36 -10.48 -21.65
CA GLY A 99 34.20 -10.28 -20.77
C GLY A 99 34.47 -9.29 -19.63
N GLU A 100 35.58 -9.46 -18.93
CA GLU A 100 35.98 -8.63 -17.77
C GLU A 100 36.24 -7.17 -18.16
N LEU A 101 36.82 -6.93 -19.35
CA LEU A 101 36.98 -5.58 -19.88
C LEU A 101 35.65 -4.96 -20.32
N ARG A 102 34.73 -5.72 -20.93
CA ARG A 102 33.37 -5.24 -21.27
C ARG A 102 32.54 -4.93 -20.03
N SER A 103 32.60 -5.77 -19.00
CA SER A 103 31.94 -5.54 -17.71
C SER A 103 32.49 -4.28 -17.03
N ARG A 104 33.81 -4.13 -16.95
CA ARG A 104 34.44 -2.90 -16.43
C ARG A 104 34.07 -1.65 -17.22
N VAL A 105 34.08 -1.71 -18.55
CA VAL A 105 33.64 -0.58 -19.38
C VAL A 105 32.16 -0.27 -19.17
N LEU A 106 31.27 -1.27 -19.10
CA LEU A 106 29.85 -1.05 -18.82
C LEU A 106 29.63 -0.44 -17.42
N CYS A 107 30.29 -0.97 -16.38
CA CYS A 107 30.19 -0.42 -15.03
C CYS A 107 30.79 0.98 -14.93
N ILE A 108 31.87 1.29 -15.65
CA ILE A 108 32.44 2.65 -15.73
C ILE A 108 31.52 3.58 -16.52
N SER A 109 30.90 3.13 -17.62
CA SER A 109 29.91 3.92 -18.36
C SER A 109 28.64 4.17 -17.56
N ILE A 110 28.15 3.19 -16.80
CA ILE A 110 27.00 3.37 -15.88
C ILE A 110 27.39 4.30 -14.73
N ALA A 111 28.54 4.09 -14.10
CA ALA A 111 29.01 4.97 -13.02
C ALA A 111 29.28 6.40 -13.51
N LEU A 112 29.78 6.58 -14.73
CA LEU A 112 29.95 7.91 -15.34
C LEU A 112 28.61 8.52 -15.76
N LEU A 113 27.64 7.75 -16.27
CA LEU A 113 26.30 8.27 -16.58
C LEU A 113 25.56 8.69 -15.30
N LEU A 114 25.55 7.85 -14.27
CA LEU A 114 24.98 8.19 -12.97
C LEU A 114 25.73 9.36 -12.31
N ALA A 115 27.06 9.41 -12.39
CA ALA A 115 27.83 10.56 -11.92
C ALA A 115 27.60 11.83 -12.77
N VAL A 116 27.25 11.71 -14.05
CA VAL A 116 26.85 12.85 -14.89
C VAL A 116 25.45 13.33 -14.54
N CYS A 117 24.52 12.44 -14.18
CA CYS A 117 23.22 12.84 -13.63
C CYS A 117 23.36 13.54 -12.27
N VAL A 118 24.20 12.99 -11.38
CA VAL A 118 24.56 13.60 -10.08
C VAL A 118 25.35 14.91 -10.27
N TYR A 119 26.12 15.07 -11.36
CA TYR A 119 26.83 16.32 -11.66
C TYR A 119 25.91 17.38 -12.31
N ALA A 120 24.96 16.97 -13.15
CA ALA A 120 23.99 17.86 -13.77
C ALA A 120 23.09 18.55 -12.72
N SER A 121 22.77 17.86 -11.62
CA SER A 121 22.05 18.41 -10.47
C SER A 121 22.84 19.39 -9.59
N PHE A 122 24.12 19.66 -9.89
CA PHE A 122 24.88 20.78 -9.30
C PHE A 122 24.91 22.03 -10.19
N VAL A 123 24.11 22.07 -11.27
CA VAL A 123 24.02 23.20 -12.20
C VAL A 123 22.56 23.67 -12.28
N GLU A 124 22.13 24.46 -11.30
CA GLU A 124 20.81 25.13 -11.32
C GLU A 124 20.78 26.29 -12.33
N ASP A 125 19.58 26.84 -12.56
CA ASP A 125 19.19 27.94 -13.49
C ASP A 125 18.93 27.61 -14.98
N PHE A 126 17.78 26.98 -15.28
CA PHE A 126 16.89 27.46 -16.36
C PHE A 126 15.42 27.01 -16.17
N MET A 127 14.46 27.70 -16.80
CA MET A 127 13.02 27.57 -16.50
C MET A 127 12.25 26.56 -17.37
N GLY A 128 11.27 25.87 -16.75
CA GLY A 128 10.04 25.35 -17.41
C GLY A 128 10.12 23.97 -18.05
N ASP A 129 9.12 23.64 -18.89
CA ASP A 129 8.91 22.32 -19.54
C ASP A 129 10.15 21.74 -20.23
N VAL A 130 11.10 22.60 -20.61
CA VAL A 130 12.39 22.22 -21.21
C VAL A 130 13.21 21.36 -20.25
N GLU A 131 13.25 21.67 -18.94
CA GLU A 131 13.94 20.84 -17.95
C GLU A 131 13.23 19.49 -17.77
N ALA A 132 11.90 19.49 -17.67
CA ALA A 132 11.09 18.27 -17.58
C ALA A 132 11.22 17.36 -18.81
N ALA A 133 11.44 17.93 -20.00
CA ALA A 133 11.74 17.18 -21.22
C ALA A 133 13.18 16.62 -21.22
N ILE A 134 14.17 17.39 -20.74
CA ILE A 134 15.58 16.98 -20.67
C ILE A 134 15.80 15.89 -19.61
N SER A 135 15.22 16.03 -18.42
CA SER A 135 15.24 15.00 -17.36
C SER A 135 14.60 13.70 -17.85
N CYS A 136 13.46 13.79 -18.56
CA CYS A 136 12.76 12.61 -19.06
C CYS A 136 13.53 11.89 -20.16
N ALA A 137 14.11 12.65 -21.10
CA ALA A 137 15.01 12.10 -22.13
C ALA A 137 16.28 11.50 -21.51
N THR A 138 16.80 12.08 -20.43
CA THR A 138 17.95 11.58 -19.68
C THR A 138 17.62 10.25 -19.01
N CYS A 139 16.48 10.14 -18.31
CA CYS A 139 16.05 8.88 -17.71
C CYS A 139 15.86 7.77 -18.77
N ILE A 140 15.17 8.08 -19.88
CA ILE A 140 15.05 7.19 -21.05
C ILE A 140 16.43 6.73 -21.57
N GLY A 141 17.41 7.63 -21.61
CA GLY A 141 18.80 7.31 -21.95
C GLY A 141 19.49 6.38 -20.94
N LEU A 142 19.21 6.53 -19.64
CA LEU A 142 19.71 5.63 -18.58
C LEU A 142 19.08 4.23 -18.63
N LEU A 143 17.86 4.08 -19.14
CA LEU A 143 17.23 2.76 -19.25
C LEU A 143 18.05 1.83 -20.16
N ALA A 144 18.71 2.32 -21.22
CA ALA A 144 19.48 1.49 -22.15
C ALA A 144 20.63 0.70 -21.50
N PRO A 145 21.57 1.30 -20.75
CA PRO A 145 22.59 0.54 -20.03
C PRO A 145 22.04 -0.24 -18.83
N LEU A 146 20.92 0.16 -18.22
CA LEU A 146 20.24 -0.62 -17.17
C LEU A 146 19.59 -1.90 -17.74
N GLN A 147 18.99 -1.84 -18.93
CA GLN A 147 18.54 -3.00 -19.68
C GLN A 147 19.71 -3.91 -20.06
N ALA A 148 20.83 -3.34 -20.51
CA ALA A 148 22.03 -4.13 -20.81
C ALA A 148 22.55 -4.87 -19.56
N LEU A 149 22.48 -4.25 -18.38
CA LEU A 149 22.82 -4.88 -17.10
C LEU A 149 21.81 -5.95 -16.68
N ALA A 150 20.51 -5.69 -16.78
CA ALA A 150 19.46 -6.67 -16.47
C ALA A 150 19.55 -7.92 -17.38
N ASN A 151 19.96 -7.74 -18.64
CA ASN A 151 20.22 -8.83 -19.58
C ASN A 151 21.54 -9.60 -19.32
N LEU A 152 22.45 -9.09 -18.46
CA LEU A 152 23.57 -9.88 -17.92
C LEU A 152 23.15 -10.78 -16.74
N GLY A 153 21.96 -10.56 -16.18
CA GLY A 153 21.34 -11.38 -15.12
C GLY A 153 21.21 -10.65 -13.78
N ASP A 154 20.23 -11.08 -12.98
CA ASP A 154 19.82 -10.40 -11.74
C ASP A 154 20.97 -10.24 -10.74
N ASP A 155 21.85 -11.23 -10.64
CA ASP A 155 23.09 -11.20 -9.83
C ASP A 155 23.91 -9.92 -10.08
N ALA A 156 24.03 -9.48 -11.35
CA ALA A 156 24.82 -8.30 -11.72
C ALA A 156 24.07 -6.99 -11.49
N PHE A 157 22.74 -7.02 -11.64
CA PHE A 157 21.87 -5.88 -11.37
C PHE A 157 21.77 -5.60 -9.86
N VAL A 158 21.57 -6.64 -9.06
CA VAL A 158 21.55 -6.60 -7.59
C VAL A 158 22.90 -6.17 -7.03
N ASP A 159 24.01 -6.79 -7.46
CA ASP A 159 25.36 -6.42 -6.97
C ASP A 159 25.68 -4.94 -7.29
N LEU A 160 25.14 -4.37 -8.37
CA LEU A 160 25.29 -2.93 -8.67
C LEU A 160 24.49 -2.05 -7.71
N PHE A 161 23.17 -2.24 -7.59
CA PHE A 161 22.32 -1.35 -6.81
C PHE A 161 22.56 -1.47 -5.29
N VAL A 162 22.76 -2.69 -4.79
CA VAL A 162 23.23 -2.89 -3.41
C VAL A 162 24.63 -2.29 -3.23
N GLY A 163 25.50 -2.43 -4.23
CA GLY A 163 26.83 -1.83 -4.24
C GLY A 163 26.82 -0.30 -4.17
N PHE A 164 25.92 0.37 -4.88
CA PHE A 164 25.70 1.82 -4.78
C PHE A 164 25.13 2.20 -3.41
N CYS A 165 24.02 1.59 -2.98
CA CYS A 165 23.40 1.84 -1.67
C CYS A 165 24.42 1.89 -0.52
N ILE A 166 25.31 0.90 -0.47
CA ILE A 166 26.39 0.79 0.53
C ILE A 166 27.46 1.86 0.33
N LYS A 167 28.00 2.01 -0.89
CA LYS A 167 29.15 2.89 -1.17
C LYS A 167 28.82 4.37 -1.07
N LEU A 168 27.55 4.71 -1.19
CA LEU A 168 27.02 6.06 -1.16
C LEU A 168 26.39 6.41 0.21
N GLY A 169 26.40 5.48 1.18
CA GLY A 169 25.90 5.71 2.53
C GLY A 169 24.38 5.94 2.63
N ILE A 170 23.60 5.40 1.68
CA ILE A 170 22.15 5.68 1.56
C ILE A 170 21.36 5.02 2.70
N GLU A 171 21.78 3.81 3.07
CA GLU A 171 21.31 2.98 4.18
C GLU A 171 22.47 2.09 4.67
N ASP A 172 22.30 1.46 5.84
CA ASP A 172 23.27 0.47 6.34
C ASP A 172 23.40 -0.77 5.42
N ALA A 173 24.55 -1.44 5.46
CA ALA A 173 24.88 -2.45 4.46
C ALA A 173 24.04 -3.75 4.47
N ASP A 174 23.42 -4.08 5.60
CA ASP A 174 22.40 -5.12 5.73
C ASP A 174 21.03 -4.64 5.24
N VAL A 175 20.67 -3.38 5.50
CA VAL A 175 19.45 -2.73 4.97
C VAL A 175 19.48 -2.72 3.45
N CYS A 176 20.58 -2.23 2.85
CA CYS A 176 20.83 -2.31 1.41
C CYS A 176 20.73 -3.75 0.88
N ALA A 177 21.41 -4.71 1.50
CA ALA A 177 21.44 -6.09 1.01
C ALA A 177 20.10 -6.84 1.16
N GLY A 178 19.24 -6.40 2.08
CA GLY A 178 17.91 -6.94 2.31
C GLY A 178 16.84 -6.25 1.47
N ALA A 179 16.62 -4.95 1.65
CA ALA A 179 15.55 -4.20 0.97
C ALA A 179 15.83 -4.02 -0.53
N VAL A 180 16.95 -3.34 -0.86
CA VAL A 180 17.35 -3.12 -2.27
C VAL A 180 17.61 -4.48 -2.94
N GLY A 181 18.28 -5.40 -2.23
CA GLY A 181 18.64 -6.73 -2.73
C GLY A 181 17.51 -7.75 -2.89
N THR A 182 16.27 -7.45 -2.49
CA THR A 182 15.10 -8.32 -2.70
C THR A 182 14.12 -7.77 -3.74
N GLN A 183 13.96 -6.45 -3.84
CA GLN A 183 13.11 -5.81 -4.85
C GLN A 183 13.82 -5.61 -6.20
N ALA A 184 15.15 -5.43 -6.24
CA ALA A 184 15.88 -5.15 -7.48
C ALA A 184 15.75 -6.22 -8.60
N PRO A 185 15.55 -7.52 -8.32
CA PRO A 185 15.20 -8.51 -9.36
C PRO A 185 13.88 -8.23 -10.08
N ILE A 186 12.92 -7.56 -9.44
CA ILE A 186 11.65 -7.15 -10.05
C ILE A 186 11.94 -6.06 -11.09
N LEU A 187 12.64 -5.00 -10.69
CA LEU A 187 13.06 -3.92 -11.61
C LEU A 187 13.93 -4.45 -12.77
N ALA A 188 14.76 -5.48 -12.52
CA ALA A 188 15.50 -6.17 -13.58
C ALA A 188 14.58 -6.95 -14.54
N HIS A 189 13.49 -7.55 -14.05
CA HIS A 189 12.43 -8.14 -14.88
C HIS A 189 11.72 -7.06 -15.70
N ASP A 190 11.24 -5.99 -15.07
CA ASP A 190 10.46 -4.94 -15.74
C ASP A 190 11.25 -4.29 -16.87
N LEU A 191 12.53 -3.96 -16.62
CA LEU A 191 13.46 -3.46 -17.63
C LEU A 191 13.65 -4.42 -18.82
N ARG A 192 13.55 -5.74 -18.64
CA ARG A 192 13.63 -6.71 -19.75
C ARG A 192 12.32 -6.82 -20.53
N SER A 193 11.21 -6.35 -19.98
CA SER A 193 9.86 -6.50 -20.54
C SER A 193 9.30 -5.23 -21.23
N ILE A 194 10.02 -4.10 -21.16
CA ILE A 194 9.60 -2.81 -21.73
C ILE A 194 10.56 -2.29 -22.82
N ALA A 195 10.05 -1.50 -23.78
CA ALA A 195 10.86 -0.80 -24.76
C ALA A 195 11.25 0.62 -24.28
N LEU A 196 12.47 1.04 -24.60
CA LEU A 196 13.14 2.23 -24.02
C LEU A 196 12.39 3.58 -24.09
N ALA A 197 11.38 3.73 -24.95
CA ALA A 197 10.59 4.95 -25.08
C ALA A 197 9.07 4.72 -24.98
N SER A 198 8.65 3.55 -24.48
CA SER A 198 7.24 3.17 -24.34
C SER A 198 6.51 3.98 -23.26
N PRO A 199 5.17 3.92 -23.20
CA PRO A 199 4.42 4.45 -22.06
C PRO A 199 4.87 3.84 -20.72
N ALA A 200 5.19 2.55 -20.67
CA ALA A 200 5.68 1.89 -19.46
C ALA A 200 7.05 2.41 -19.02
N ALA A 201 7.99 2.60 -19.96
CA ALA A 201 9.29 3.21 -19.69
C ALA A 201 9.17 4.66 -19.19
N LYS A 202 8.22 5.43 -19.71
CA LYS A 202 7.91 6.78 -19.19
C LYS A 202 7.32 6.72 -17.79
N ASN A 203 6.29 5.91 -17.56
CA ASN A 203 5.66 5.75 -16.24
C ASN A 203 6.64 5.26 -15.17
N PHE A 204 7.60 4.41 -15.56
CA PHE A 204 8.73 3.97 -14.74
C PHE A 204 9.67 5.15 -14.41
N CYS A 205 10.09 5.94 -15.41
CA CYS A 205 10.90 7.14 -15.19
C CYS A 205 10.21 8.21 -14.33
N THR A 206 8.90 8.43 -14.52
CA THR A 206 8.07 9.29 -13.67
C THR A 206 8.07 8.80 -12.23
N THR A 207 7.81 7.50 -12.00
CA THR A 207 7.48 7.00 -10.66
C THR A 207 8.71 6.61 -9.83
N ILE A 208 9.70 6.00 -10.47
CA ILE A 208 10.87 5.44 -9.80
C ILE A 208 11.97 6.49 -9.58
N PHE A 209 12.03 7.51 -10.45
CA PHE A 209 13.07 8.54 -10.41
C PHE A 209 12.55 9.99 -10.30
N GLY A 210 11.24 10.24 -10.51
CA GLY A 210 10.70 11.62 -10.61
C GLY A 210 11.07 12.35 -11.91
N LEU A 211 11.78 11.71 -12.84
CA LEU A 211 12.44 12.36 -13.97
C LEU A 211 11.57 12.54 -15.22
N CYS A 212 10.33 12.04 -15.25
CA CYS A 212 9.39 12.31 -16.35
C CYS A 212 8.11 12.96 -15.81
N PRO A 213 7.44 13.84 -16.60
CA PRO A 213 6.11 14.34 -16.30
C PRO A 213 5.12 13.24 -15.89
N LEU A 214 4.13 13.58 -15.05
CA LEU A 214 3.04 12.68 -14.75
C LEU A 214 2.28 12.33 -16.04
N PRO A 215 2.13 11.04 -16.39
CA PRO A 215 1.36 10.63 -17.55
C PRO A 215 -0.11 11.02 -17.37
N ASN A 216 -0.74 11.53 -18.43
CA ASN A 216 -2.19 11.61 -18.49
C ASN A 216 -2.78 10.19 -18.50
N THR A 217 -3.97 10.00 -17.91
CA THR A 217 -4.59 8.67 -17.91
C THR A 217 -4.84 8.17 -19.31
N ILE A 218 -4.60 6.88 -19.53
CA ILE A 218 -4.89 6.21 -20.79
C ILE A 218 -6.42 6.12 -20.93
N PRO A 219 -7.03 6.67 -22.00
CA PRO A 219 -8.49 6.68 -22.13
C PRO A 219 -9.06 5.25 -22.20
N HIS A 220 -9.86 4.90 -21.19
CA HIS A 220 -10.60 3.65 -21.13
C HIS A 220 -11.96 3.91 -20.46
N THR A 221 -13.02 3.32 -21.02
CA THR A 221 -14.37 3.37 -20.46
C THR A 221 -14.70 2.00 -19.89
N VAL A 222 -14.90 1.92 -18.59
CA VAL A 222 -15.25 0.65 -17.92
C VAL A 222 -16.64 0.20 -18.41
N ASN A 223 -16.77 -1.06 -18.81
CA ASN A 223 -18.04 -1.62 -19.24
C ASN A 223 -18.94 -1.93 -18.03
N LEU A 224 -19.91 -1.05 -17.77
CA LEU A 224 -20.79 -1.10 -16.60
C LEU A 224 -22.24 -1.36 -17.01
N THR A 225 -23.07 -1.77 -16.05
CA THR A 225 -24.51 -1.88 -16.26
C THR A 225 -25.16 -0.49 -16.29
N GLU A 226 -26.31 -0.37 -16.94
CA GLU A 226 -27.12 0.84 -16.86
C GLU A 226 -27.61 1.08 -15.42
N PRO A 227 -27.69 2.35 -14.95
CA PRO A 227 -28.27 2.66 -13.65
C PRO A 227 -29.77 2.28 -13.59
N PRO A 228 -30.28 2.02 -12.37
CA PRO A 228 -31.70 1.80 -12.16
C PRO A 228 -32.47 3.11 -12.38
N LEU A 229 -33.73 3.00 -12.82
CA LEU A 229 -34.65 4.14 -12.96
C LEU A 229 -34.86 4.81 -11.59
N ASP A 230 -34.67 6.12 -11.50
CA ASP A 230 -35.04 6.89 -10.32
C ASP A 230 -36.56 7.10 -10.30
N PRO A 231 -37.29 6.73 -9.23
CA PRO A 231 -38.72 7.05 -9.09
C PRO A 231 -39.08 8.54 -9.17
N ASN A 232 -38.11 9.43 -8.93
CA ASN A 232 -38.29 10.88 -8.83
C ASN A 232 -37.88 11.63 -10.13
N ASP A 233 -37.22 10.94 -11.06
CA ASP A 233 -36.85 11.49 -12.37
C ASP A 233 -38.11 11.62 -13.26
N PRO A 234 -38.45 12.84 -13.75
CA PRO A 234 -39.59 13.05 -14.64
C PRO A 234 -39.54 12.20 -15.92
N ASP A 235 -38.35 11.97 -16.49
CA ASP A 235 -38.19 11.25 -17.75
C ASP A 235 -38.31 9.72 -17.55
N SER A 236 -38.02 9.21 -16.35
CA SER A 236 -38.23 7.81 -15.96
C SER A 236 -39.70 7.41 -15.90
N GLY A 237 -40.64 8.36 -15.77
CA GLY A 237 -42.08 8.08 -15.61
C GLY A 237 -42.70 7.18 -16.69
N ALA A 238 -42.28 7.32 -17.94
CA ALA A 238 -42.73 6.46 -19.05
C ALA A 238 -42.24 5.00 -18.88
N ALA A 239 -40.98 4.81 -18.54
CA ALA A 239 -40.38 3.48 -18.36
C ALA A 239 -40.88 2.78 -17.08
N LEU A 240 -41.20 3.53 -16.02
CA LEU A 240 -41.84 3.02 -14.81
C LEU A 240 -43.26 2.52 -15.10
N SER A 241 -44.03 3.26 -15.90
CA SER A 241 -45.36 2.84 -16.39
C SER A 241 -45.30 1.52 -17.18
N GLU A 242 -44.28 1.34 -18.05
CA GLU A 242 -44.06 0.07 -18.76
C GLU A 242 -43.73 -1.10 -17.81
N ILE A 243 -43.00 -0.87 -16.71
CA ILE A 243 -42.69 -1.91 -15.71
C ILE A 243 -43.95 -2.38 -14.98
N ASP A 244 -44.83 -1.46 -14.57
CA ASP A 244 -46.09 -1.80 -13.92
C ASP A 244 -47.10 -2.43 -14.89
N ALA A 245 -47.15 -1.97 -16.15
CA ALA A 245 -47.84 -2.69 -17.21
C ALA A 245 -47.30 -4.12 -17.39
N ALA A 246 -45.97 -4.31 -17.35
CA ALA A 246 -45.32 -5.61 -17.43
C ALA A 246 -45.51 -6.49 -16.17
N ARG A 247 -45.94 -5.94 -15.03
CA ARG A 247 -46.43 -6.71 -13.86
C ARG A 247 -47.81 -7.31 -14.11
N SER A 248 -48.66 -6.67 -14.93
CA SER A 248 -49.99 -7.23 -15.30
C SER A 248 -49.93 -8.47 -16.23
N GLY A 249 -48.76 -8.75 -16.82
CA GLY A 249 -48.39 -10.07 -17.32
C GLY A 249 -48.39 -10.26 -18.84
N LYS A 250 -47.23 -10.01 -19.48
CA LYS A 250 -46.88 -10.56 -20.82
C LYS A 250 -45.37 -10.50 -21.10
N ARG A 251 -44.73 -11.68 -21.15
CA ARG A 251 -43.34 -11.98 -21.61
C ARG A 251 -42.16 -11.26 -20.89
N PRO A 252 -40.95 -11.86 -20.91
CA PRO A 252 -39.75 -11.25 -20.34
C PRO A 252 -38.94 -10.47 -21.39
N GLN A 253 -38.95 -9.15 -21.30
CA GLN A 253 -37.79 -8.32 -21.69
C GLN A 253 -36.88 -8.15 -20.46
N LYS A 254 -35.65 -7.64 -20.64
CA LYS A 254 -34.84 -7.14 -19.52
C LYS A 254 -35.64 -6.04 -18.82
N ARG A 255 -36.21 -6.33 -17.64
CA ARG A 255 -36.87 -5.30 -16.83
C ARG A 255 -35.79 -4.33 -16.34
N ARG A 256 -35.94 -3.03 -16.65
CA ARG A 256 -35.09 -2.01 -16.03
C ARG A 256 -35.30 -2.07 -14.52
N ARG A 257 -34.20 -1.97 -13.76
CA ARG A 257 -34.24 -1.94 -12.29
C ARG A 257 -34.79 -0.58 -11.84
N VAL A 258 -35.35 -0.51 -10.64
CA VAL A 258 -35.84 0.74 -10.03
C VAL A 258 -34.97 1.03 -8.81
N ALA A 259 -34.56 2.29 -8.64
CA ALA A 259 -33.62 2.68 -7.61
C ALA A 259 -34.22 2.45 -6.22
N LYS A 260 -33.44 1.81 -5.34
CA LYS A 260 -33.80 1.69 -3.93
C LYS A 260 -33.36 2.96 -3.21
N GLU A 261 -34.34 3.71 -2.72
CA GLU A 261 -34.11 4.82 -1.82
C GLU A 261 -33.72 4.28 -0.42
N TRP A 262 -32.69 4.86 0.19
CA TRP A 262 -32.19 4.47 1.50
C TRP A 262 -32.53 5.56 2.53
N LYS A 263 -33.28 5.18 3.56
CA LYS A 263 -33.77 6.08 4.61
C LYS A 263 -33.49 5.50 5.98
N SER A 264 -32.86 6.29 6.85
CA SER A 264 -32.77 5.98 8.27
C SER A 264 -34.17 5.90 8.87
N LEU A 265 -34.43 4.90 9.70
CA LEU A 265 -35.67 4.82 10.50
C LEU A 265 -35.48 5.48 11.89
N GLY A 266 -34.39 6.21 12.11
CA GLY A 266 -34.07 6.85 13.39
C GLY A 266 -33.75 5.85 14.51
N ARG A 267 -33.37 4.61 14.15
CA ARG A 267 -33.00 3.57 15.11
C ARG A 267 -31.62 3.89 15.73
N PRO A 268 -31.33 3.45 16.96
CA PRO A 268 -30.01 3.61 17.57
C PRO A 268 -28.90 3.05 16.65
N PRO A 269 -27.80 3.80 16.42
CA PRO A 269 -26.66 3.29 15.69
C PRO A 269 -26.06 2.03 16.31
N PHE A 270 -25.43 1.20 15.48
CA PHE A 270 -24.58 0.09 15.96
C PHE A 270 -23.11 0.46 15.84
N GLN A 271 -22.27 -0.11 16.71
CA GLN A 271 -20.85 0.22 16.78
C GLN A 271 -19.98 -0.84 16.10
N ILE A 272 -18.97 -0.35 15.38
CA ILE A 272 -17.87 -1.13 14.82
C ILE A 272 -16.53 -0.53 15.23
N VAL A 273 -15.47 -1.33 15.12
CA VAL A 273 -14.08 -0.90 15.32
C VAL A 273 -13.30 -0.98 14.01
N HIS A 274 -12.35 -0.06 13.82
CA HIS A 274 -11.44 -0.01 12.69
C HIS A 274 -10.00 0.05 13.24
N ILE A 275 -9.19 -0.93 12.85
CA ILE A 275 -7.78 -1.06 13.20
C ILE A 275 -6.97 -1.07 11.90
N SER A 276 -5.84 -0.37 11.87
CA SER A 276 -5.00 -0.25 10.67
C SER A 276 -3.53 -0.06 11.05
N ASP A 277 -2.64 -0.42 10.11
CA ASP A 277 -1.22 -0.01 10.10
C ASP A 277 -0.56 -0.34 11.44
N VAL A 278 -0.64 -1.62 11.82
CA VAL A 278 -0.32 -2.08 13.17
C VAL A 278 1.15 -2.39 13.35
N HIS A 279 1.84 -2.80 12.28
CA HIS A 279 3.28 -3.07 12.22
C HIS A 279 3.81 -3.68 13.52
N VAL A 280 3.41 -4.93 13.80
CA VAL A 280 3.72 -5.59 15.06
C VAL A 280 5.16 -6.07 15.04
N ASP A 281 6.06 -5.29 15.65
CA ASP A 281 7.45 -5.64 15.78
C ASP A 281 7.62 -6.80 16.79
N ARG A 282 7.54 -8.03 16.30
CA ARG A 282 7.78 -9.25 17.10
C ARG A 282 9.28 -9.51 17.38
N SER A 283 10.17 -8.58 17.00
CA SER A 283 11.59 -8.54 17.40
C SER A 283 11.93 -7.33 18.29
N TYR A 284 10.92 -6.59 18.77
CA TYR A 284 11.08 -5.44 19.66
C TYR A 284 11.63 -5.89 21.01
N GLU A 285 12.72 -5.28 21.45
CA GLU A 285 13.43 -5.66 22.67
C GLU A 285 13.45 -4.45 23.63
N PRO A 286 12.65 -4.47 24.72
CA PRO A 286 12.68 -3.41 25.72
C PRO A 286 14.09 -3.24 26.31
N GLY A 287 14.54 -2.01 26.45
CA GLY A 287 15.93 -1.67 26.78
C GLY A 287 16.89 -1.56 25.59
N ALA A 288 16.48 -1.93 24.37
CA ALA A 288 17.30 -1.71 23.18
C ALA A 288 17.38 -0.22 22.81
N SER A 289 18.41 0.17 22.06
CA SER A 289 18.57 1.58 21.65
C SER A 289 17.42 2.05 20.78
N THR A 290 16.78 3.16 21.18
CA THR A 290 15.87 3.90 20.32
C THR A 290 16.59 4.75 19.28
N ASP A 291 17.90 4.94 19.43
CA ASP A 291 18.75 5.71 18.51
C ASP A 291 19.66 4.77 17.71
N CYS A 292 19.53 4.78 16.39
CA CYS A 292 20.20 3.86 15.48
C CYS A 292 20.24 4.40 14.03
N THR A 293 21.06 3.76 13.19
CA THR A 293 21.22 4.05 11.75
C THR A 293 20.25 3.27 10.83
N LYS A 294 19.28 2.57 11.41
CA LYS A 294 18.25 1.81 10.67
C LYS A 294 16.96 2.62 10.55
N VAL A 295 16.08 2.24 9.63
CA VAL A 295 14.76 2.88 9.47
C VAL A 295 13.83 2.65 10.67
N ILE A 296 13.98 1.53 11.40
CA ILE A 296 13.39 1.36 12.75
C ILE A 296 14.41 0.85 13.77
N CYS A 297 14.34 1.38 14.99
CA CYS A 297 15.23 1.04 16.11
C CYS A 297 14.56 0.06 17.09
N CYS A 298 14.89 0.09 18.39
CA CYS A 298 14.31 -0.79 19.43
C CYS A 298 14.51 -2.31 19.23
N ARG A 299 15.54 -2.71 18.48
CA ARG A 299 15.90 -4.11 18.22
C ARG A 299 17.36 -4.40 18.59
N ASN A 300 17.66 -5.66 18.87
CA ASN A 300 19.04 -6.14 19.03
C ASN A 300 19.76 -6.23 17.67
N TYR A 301 20.42 -5.14 17.29
CA TYR A 301 21.30 -5.07 16.12
C TYR A 301 22.77 -5.40 16.42
N GLY A 302 23.09 -5.84 17.65
CA GLY A 302 24.45 -6.19 18.09
C GLY A 302 25.07 -5.18 19.07
N PRO A 303 26.41 -5.06 19.11
CA PRO A 303 27.12 -4.23 20.08
C PRO A 303 26.62 -2.77 20.09
N GLY A 304 26.38 -2.23 21.29
CA GLY A 304 25.85 -0.87 21.47
C GLY A 304 24.32 -0.75 21.36
N SER A 305 23.62 -1.75 20.80
CA SER A 305 22.15 -1.72 20.71
C SER A 305 21.43 -2.21 21.98
N LEU A 306 22.15 -2.78 22.96
CA LEU A 306 21.64 -3.29 24.23
C LEU A 306 22.63 -3.06 25.37
N GLY A 307 22.12 -3.09 26.62
CA GLY A 307 22.90 -3.00 27.85
C GLY A 307 23.38 -1.59 28.19
N ASP A 308 24.26 -1.49 29.18
CA ASP A 308 24.70 -0.23 29.84
C ASP A 308 25.25 0.87 28.92
N SER A 309 25.59 0.53 27.66
CA SER A 309 25.99 1.49 26.62
C SER A 309 24.82 2.25 25.96
N VAL A 310 23.58 1.79 26.14
CA VAL A 310 22.39 2.40 25.54
C VAL A 310 22.01 3.67 26.31
N LYS A 311 22.15 4.83 25.66
CA LYS A 311 21.76 6.13 26.24
C LYS A 311 20.24 6.32 26.32
N PHE A 312 19.52 5.82 25.32
CA PHE A 312 18.09 6.03 25.14
C PHE A 312 17.41 4.65 24.99
N PRO A 313 17.05 3.99 26.10
CA PRO A 313 16.46 2.64 26.07
C PRO A 313 15.00 2.66 25.64
N ALA A 314 14.61 1.67 24.85
CA ALA A 314 13.24 1.42 24.41
C ALA A 314 12.35 1.01 25.59
N GLY A 315 11.26 1.75 25.83
CA GLY A 315 10.25 1.37 26.82
C GLY A 315 9.35 0.22 26.34
N PRO A 316 8.66 -0.49 27.24
CA PRO A 316 7.94 -1.73 26.91
C PRO A 316 6.76 -1.56 25.95
N PHE A 317 6.21 -0.35 25.77
CA PHE A 317 5.02 -0.11 24.94
C PHE A 317 5.27 0.66 23.64
N GLY A 318 6.53 0.84 23.23
CA GLY A 318 6.89 1.42 21.93
C GLY A 318 7.60 2.76 22.02
N HIS A 319 8.04 3.29 20.87
CA HIS A 319 8.76 4.56 20.80
C HIS A 319 8.64 5.21 19.40
N LYS A 320 8.75 6.53 19.30
CA LYS A 320 8.58 7.33 18.06
C LYS A 320 9.55 7.03 16.89
N LYS A 321 10.57 6.18 17.11
CA LYS A 321 11.56 5.70 16.12
C LYS A 321 11.43 4.19 15.82
N CYS A 322 10.34 3.56 16.25
CA CYS A 322 10.18 2.11 16.30
C CYS A 322 8.72 1.71 16.05
N ASP A 323 8.50 0.48 15.59
CA ASP A 323 7.17 -0.07 15.38
C ASP A 323 6.56 -0.65 16.67
N ALA A 324 5.33 -1.18 16.60
CA ALA A 324 4.52 -1.50 17.77
C ALA A 324 4.96 -2.83 18.42
N PRO A 325 5.37 -2.84 19.71
CA PRO A 325 5.59 -4.10 20.43
C PRO A 325 4.26 -4.83 20.69
N PRO A 326 4.28 -6.17 20.86
CA PRO A 326 3.08 -6.93 21.23
C PRO A 326 2.34 -6.40 22.48
N ALA A 327 3.05 -5.82 23.45
CA ALA A 327 2.44 -5.22 24.63
C ALA A 327 1.54 -4.01 24.31
N LEU A 328 1.88 -3.22 23.28
CA LEU A 328 1.03 -2.11 22.81
C LEU A 328 -0.25 -2.65 22.16
N VAL A 329 -0.13 -3.71 21.34
CA VAL A 329 -1.24 -4.44 20.74
C VAL A 329 -2.19 -5.00 21.81
N GLU A 330 -1.64 -5.64 22.86
CA GLU A 330 -2.44 -6.15 23.99
C GLU A 330 -3.14 -5.04 24.77
N SER A 331 -2.52 -3.85 24.90
CA SER A 331 -3.19 -2.68 25.49
C SER A 331 -4.35 -2.16 24.61
N MET A 332 -4.19 -2.15 23.29
CA MET A 332 -5.23 -1.74 22.34
C MET A 332 -6.43 -2.70 22.43
N PHE A 333 -6.22 -4.02 22.47
CA PHE A 333 -7.33 -4.97 22.59
C PHE A 333 -8.07 -4.85 23.92
N ARG A 334 -7.36 -4.62 25.04
CA ARG A 334 -8.01 -4.29 26.33
C ARG A 334 -8.89 -3.04 26.22
N ALA A 335 -8.41 -1.99 25.56
CA ALA A 335 -9.17 -0.76 25.35
C ALA A 335 -10.36 -0.95 24.40
N VAL A 336 -10.26 -1.80 23.38
CA VAL A 336 -11.39 -2.16 22.51
C VAL A 336 -12.49 -2.87 23.31
N ASP A 337 -12.13 -3.82 24.17
CA ASP A 337 -13.09 -4.52 25.04
C ASP A 337 -13.71 -3.58 26.10
N GLU A 338 -12.99 -2.56 26.57
CA GLU A 338 -13.48 -1.55 27.52
C GLU A 338 -14.42 -0.52 26.87
N PHE A 339 -14.00 0.12 25.77
CA PHE A 339 -14.76 1.20 25.12
C PHE A 339 -15.88 0.70 24.21
N VAL A 340 -15.76 -0.51 23.64
CA VAL A 340 -16.74 -1.06 22.68
C VAL A 340 -17.12 -2.52 23.01
N PRO A 341 -17.63 -2.81 24.23
CA PRO A 341 -17.99 -4.17 24.66
C PRO A 341 -19.10 -4.83 23.81
N ASN A 342 -19.83 -4.05 23.02
CA ASN A 342 -20.85 -4.51 22.07
C ASN A 342 -20.39 -4.37 20.59
N ASN A 343 -19.09 -4.42 20.32
CA ASN A 343 -18.50 -4.33 18.97
C ASN A 343 -19.13 -5.37 18.01
N THR A 344 -19.86 -4.87 17.01
CA THR A 344 -20.64 -5.73 16.09
C THR A 344 -19.72 -6.52 15.16
N PHE A 345 -18.68 -5.86 14.65
CA PHE A 345 -17.56 -6.45 13.90
C PHE A 345 -16.44 -5.42 13.74
N THR A 346 -15.24 -5.90 13.46
CA THR A 346 -14.06 -5.05 13.22
C THR A 346 -13.70 -5.01 11.74
N ILE A 347 -13.36 -3.83 11.20
CA ILE A 347 -12.63 -3.70 9.94
C ILE A 347 -11.13 -3.67 10.27
N PHE A 348 -10.32 -4.43 9.54
CA PHE A 348 -8.87 -4.40 9.67
C PHE A 348 -8.21 -4.15 8.31
N THR A 349 -7.58 -3.01 8.10
CA THR A 349 -7.11 -2.56 6.77
C THR A 349 -5.67 -2.96 6.42
N GLY A 350 -5.08 -3.93 7.14
CA GLY A 350 -3.79 -4.52 6.78
C GLY A 350 -2.58 -3.90 7.50
N ASP A 351 -1.41 -4.26 7.00
CA ASP A 351 -0.08 -3.91 7.52
C ASP A 351 0.15 -4.39 8.95
N VAL A 352 0.21 -5.72 9.06
CA VAL A 352 0.62 -6.48 10.24
C VAL A 352 2.13 -6.46 10.43
N VAL A 353 2.86 -6.58 9.33
CA VAL A 353 4.32 -6.78 9.31
C VAL A 353 5.07 -5.46 9.53
N GLU A 354 6.21 -5.52 10.21
CA GLU A 354 6.98 -4.32 10.55
C GLU A 354 7.61 -3.56 9.36
N SER A 355 8.16 -2.38 9.63
CA SER A 355 8.96 -1.59 8.67
C SER A 355 10.38 -2.13 8.45
N ALA A 356 10.80 -3.19 9.14
CA ALA A 356 12.12 -3.81 8.98
C ALA A 356 12.23 -4.73 7.75
N VAL A 357 11.71 -4.27 6.61
CA VAL A 357 11.51 -5.03 5.36
C VAL A 357 12.79 -5.64 4.78
N TRP A 358 13.97 -5.22 5.24
CA TRP A 358 15.27 -5.81 4.88
C TRP A 358 15.62 -7.11 5.63
N ALA A 359 15.00 -7.33 6.80
CA ALA A 359 15.16 -8.54 7.61
C ALA A 359 14.02 -9.55 7.37
N VAL A 360 12.83 -9.04 7.02
CA VAL A 360 11.62 -9.83 6.76
C VAL A 360 11.77 -10.71 5.51
N ASN A 361 11.23 -11.93 5.58
CA ASN A 361 11.11 -12.88 4.47
C ASN A 361 9.78 -13.64 4.57
N GLU A 362 9.35 -14.34 3.52
CA GLU A 362 8.10 -15.12 3.45
C GLU A 362 7.78 -15.94 4.73
N PRO A 363 8.70 -16.75 5.31
CA PRO A 363 8.53 -17.39 6.61
C PRO A 363 8.23 -16.47 7.81
N ASN A 364 8.78 -15.25 7.85
CA ASN A 364 8.46 -14.25 8.88
C ASN A 364 7.02 -13.77 8.69
N VAL A 365 6.72 -13.16 7.53
CA VAL A 365 5.37 -12.69 7.17
C VAL A 365 4.31 -13.77 7.43
N THR A 366 4.61 -15.03 7.09
CA THR A 366 3.73 -16.17 7.35
C THR A 366 3.45 -16.39 8.83
N ALA A 367 4.46 -16.27 9.70
CA ALA A 367 4.31 -16.39 11.15
C ALA A 367 3.62 -15.16 11.76
N ASP A 368 4.00 -13.96 11.33
CA ASP A 368 3.54 -12.69 11.89
C ASP A 368 2.05 -12.44 11.56
N LEU A 369 1.65 -12.69 10.31
CA LEU A 369 0.24 -12.74 9.88
C LEU A 369 -0.53 -13.84 10.62
N HIS A 370 0.00 -15.07 10.69
CA HIS A 370 -0.74 -16.17 11.34
C HIS A 370 -0.99 -15.90 12.83
N ALA A 371 0.01 -15.34 13.52
CA ALA A 371 -0.13 -14.91 14.90
C ALA A 371 -1.18 -13.78 15.01
N TRP A 372 -1.10 -12.73 14.20
CA TRP A 372 -2.12 -11.65 14.20
C TRP A 372 -3.54 -12.17 13.94
N HIS A 373 -3.70 -13.09 12.99
CA HIS A 373 -4.99 -13.73 12.71
C HIS A 373 -5.47 -14.61 13.87
N SER A 374 -4.57 -15.14 14.71
CA SER A 374 -4.92 -15.85 15.96
C SER A 374 -5.29 -14.88 17.08
N ASP A 375 -4.56 -13.78 17.20
CA ASP A 375 -4.72 -12.74 18.23
C ASP A 375 -6.08 -12.02 18.07
N MET A 376 -6.45 -11.66 16.83
CA MET A 376 -7.66 -10.90 16.48
C MET A 376 -9.01 -11.57 16.85
N ARG A 377 -9.89 -10.77 17.48
CA ARG A 377 -11.28 -11.04 17.92
C ARG A 377 -12.06 -9.70 17.83
N PRO A 378 -13.41 -9.66 17.71
CA PRO A 378 -14.38 -10.73 17.51
C PRO A 378 -14.48 -11.16 16.03
N VAL A 379 -15.57 -10.86 15.32
CA VAL A 379 -15.69 -11.03 13.86
C VAL A 379 -14.94 -9.91 13.16
N SER A 380 -14.07 -10.24 12.21
CA SER A 380 -13.23 -9.25 11.51
C SER A 380 -13.37 -9.36 9.99
N TYR A 381 -13.35 -8.20 9.33
CA TYR A 381 -13.20 -8.05 7.87
C TYR A 381 -11.81 -7.49 7.58
N PRO A 382 -10.80 -8.37 7.41
CA PRO A 382 -9.43 -7.97 7.13
C PRO A 382 -9.20 -7.65 5.64
N VAL A 383 -8.13 -6.90 5.37
CA VAL A 383 -7.54 -6.60 4.06
C VAL A 383 -6.05 -6.99 4.10
N ILE A 384 -5.43 -7.19 2.94
CA ILE A 384 -3.97 -7.37 2.80
C ILE A 384 -3.35 -5.99 2.54
N GLY A 385 -2.43 -5.55 3.40
CA GLY A 385 -1.65 -4.32 3.22
C GLY A 385 -0.47 -4.47 2.26
N ASN A 386 0.44 -3.50 2.24
CA ASN A 386 1.63 -3.54 1.39
C ASN A 386 2.87 -4.15 2.07
N HIS A 387 2.95 -4.13 3.41
CA HIS A 387 3.95 -4.87 4.21
C HIS A 387 3.59 -6.36 4.40
N ASP A 388 2.33 -6.74 4.19
CA ASP A 388 1.83 -8.12 4.38
C ASP A 388 2.31 -9.14 3.31
N VAL A 389 3.42 -8.85 2.61
CA VAL A 389 4.04 -9.72 1.59
C VAL A 389 5.57 -9.60 1.64
N SER A 390 6.28 -10.58 1.09
CA SER A 390 7.74 -10.53 0.95
C SER A 390 8.19 -10.93 -0.46
N PRO A 391 8.97 -10.11 -1.19
CA PRO A 391 9.43 -8.76 -0.81
C PRO A 391 8.26 -7.79 -0.58
N VAL A 392 8.46 -6.77 0.26
CA VAL A 392 7.44 -5.74 0.52
C VAL A 392 6.93 -5.13 -0.79
N ASN A 393 5.64 -4.82 -0.85
CA ASN A 393 4.91 -4.28 -2.02
C ASN A 393 4.76 -5.23 -3.23
N ALA A 394 5.37 -6.42 -3.22
CA ALA A 394 5.49 -7.27 -4.41
C ALA A 394 4.24 -8.14 -4.67
N PHE A 395 3.26 -7.61 -5.39
CA PHE A 395 2.06 -8.33 -5.84
C PHE A 395 2.02 -8.47 -7.38
N PRO A 396 2.51 -9.60 -7.95
CA PRO A 396 2.60 -9.79 -9.38
C PRO A 396 1.27 -9.70 -10.13
N ARG A 397 1.32 -9.17 -11.35
CA ARG A 397 0.22 -9.28 -12.32
C ARG A 397 0.13 -10.71 -12.85
N SER A 398 -1.09 -11.19 -13.12
CA SER A 398 -1.36 -12.48 -13.75
C SER A 398 -0.83 -12.60 -15.20
N THR A 399 -0.48 -11.48 -15.82
CA THR A 399 0.26 -11.39 -17.10
C THR A 399 1.74 -11.74 -16.97
N SER A 400 2.29 -11.70 -15.75
CA SER A 400 3.70 -11.91 -15.48
C SER A 400 4.07 -13.39 -15.44
N SER A 401 5.30 -13.72 -15.84
CA SER A 401 5.83 -15.10 -15.77
C SER A 401 5.87 -15.67 -14.35
N THR A 402 5.83 -14.80 -13.34
CA THR A 402 5.80 -15.12 -11.91
C THR A 402 4.50 -14.65 -11.24
N GLY A 403 3.40 -14.57 -12.01
CA GLY A 403 2.08 -14.10 -11.56
C GLY A 403 1.55 -14.74 -10.26
N PHE A 404 2.00 -15.97 -9.95
CA PHE A 404 1.59 -16.75 -8.78
C PHE A 404 2.51 -16.56 -7.54
N ALA A 405 3.51 -15.68 -7.59
CA ALA A 405 4.52 -15.61 -6.53
C ALA A 405 4.02 -15.04 -5.18
N SER A 406 2.83 -14.42 -5.16
CA SER A 406 2.12 -14.00 -3.93
C SER A 406 1.01 -14.96 -3.50
N ASP A 407 0.76 -16.07 -4.21
CA ASP A 407 -0.37 -16.97 -3.91
C ASP A 407 -0.30 -17.58 -2.50
N TRP A 408 0.89 -17.70 -1.92
CA TRP A 408 1.10 -18.21 -0.57
C TRP A 408 0.45 -17.31 0.50
N VAL A 409 0.46 -15.97 0.35
CA VAL A 409 -0.25 -15.08 1.28
C VAL A 409 -1.75 -15.13 1.04
N PHE A 410 -2.21 -15.29 -0.20
CA PHE A 410 -3.63 -15.50 -0.50
C PHE A 410 -4.15 -16.81 0.12
N GLU A 411 -3.39 -17.90 0.06
CA GLU A 411 -3.76 -19.16 0.72
C GLU A 411 -3.71 -19.08 2.26
N LEU A 412 -2.71 -18.41 2.82
CA LEU A 412 -2.57 -18.16 4.26
C LEU A 412 -3.75 -17.37 4.83
N THR A 413 -4.05 -16.22 4.22
CA THR A 413 -5.16 -15.35 4.61
C THR A 413 -6.50 -16.06 4.37
N ALA A 414 -6.69 -16.71 3.21
CA ALA A 414 -7.87 -17.51 2.93
C ALA A 414 -8.10 -18.66 3.92
N ARG A 415 -7.04 -19.27 4.45
CA ARG A 415 -7.12 -20.33 5.47
C ARG A 415 -7.59 -19.76 6.80
N ASP A 416 -6.96 -18.68 7.26
CA ASP A 416 -7.13 -18.15 8.61
C ASP A 416 -8.39 -17.28 8.74
N TRP A 417 -8.67 -16.40 7.77
CA TRP A 417 -9.82 -15.49 7.77
C TRP A 417 -11.17 -16.20 7.63
N LYS A 418 -11.16 -17.44 7.14
CA LYS A 418 -12.33 -18.32 6.93
C LYS A 418 -13.22 -18.45 8.17
N LYS A 419 -12.68 -18.28 9.38
CA LYS A 419 -13.46 -18.25 10.63
C LYS A 419 -14.43 -17.07 10.70
N TRP A 420 -14.10 -15.95 10.07
CA TRP A 420 -14.93 -14.74 9.98
C TRP A 420 -15.66 -14.68 8.63
N ILE A 421 -14.91 -14.63 7.53
CA ILE A 421 -15.45 -14.37 6.18
C ILE A 421 -16.17 -15.59 5.59
N GLY A 422 -15.96 -16.79 6.15
CA GLY A 422 -16.67 -18.01 5.75
C GLY A 422 -16.18 -18.59 4.42
N ARG A 423 -16.66 -19.79 4.06
CA ARG A 423 -16.07 -20.60 2.98
C ARG A 423 -16.07 -19.92 1.60
N ALA A 424 -17.13 -19.20 1.23
CA ALA A 424 -17.25 -18.62 -0.12
C ALA A 424 -16.29 -17.44 -0.32
N ALA A 425 -16.30 -16.46 0.59
CA ALA A 425 -15.36 -15.36 0.57
C ALA A 425 -13.91 -15.84 0.73
N ALA A 426 -13.65 -16.83 1.59
CA ALA A 426 -12.35 -17.47 1.72
C ALA A 426 -11.90 -18.26 0.48
N GLU A 427 -12.78 -18.50 -0.51
CA GLU A 427 -12.37 -19.01 -1.82
C GLU A 427 -12.07 -17.86 -2.79
N GLN A 428 -12.86 -16.79 -2.74
CA GLN A 428 -12.56 -15.55 -3.49
C GLN A 428 -11.17 -15.01 -3.15
N VAL A 429 -10.74 -15.02 -1.87
CA VAL A 429 -9.38 -14.62 -1.46
C VAL A 429 -8.30 -15.36 -2.27
N ARG A 430 -8.45 -16.68 -2.49
CA ARG A 430 -7.52 -17.46 -3.33
C ARG A 430 -7.59 -17.03 -4.79
N THR A 431 -8.80 -17.00 -5.35
CA THR A 431 -9.01 -16.92 -6.81
C THR A 431 -9.07 -15.49 -7.36
N MET A 432 -9.11 -14.48 -6.50
CA MET A 432 -9.28 -13.06 -6.83
C MET A 432 -8.18 -12.19 -6.21
N SER A 433 -6.94 -12.72 -6.17
CA SER A 433 -5.73 -12.00 -5.75
C SER A 433 -5.82 -11.34 -4.35
N GLY A 434 -6.44 -12.04 -3.39
CA GLY A 434 -6.66 -11.54 -2.03
C GLY A 434 -8.03 -10.86 -1.79
N CYS A 435 -8.78 -10.53 -2.85
CA CYS A 435 -10.06 -9.84 -2.74
C CYS A 435 -11.21 -10.78 -2.34
N TYR A 436 -12.24 -10.27 -1.66
CA TYR A 436 -13.47 -11.04 -1.36
C TYR A 436 -14.67 -10.14 -1.08
N ALA A 437 -15.88 -10.67 -1.27
CA ALA A 437 -17.12 -9.98 -0.93
C ALA A 437 -18.03 -10.86 -0.06
N ARG A 438 -18.71 -10.25 0.93
CA ARG A 438 -19.70 -10.94 1.76
C ARG A 438 -20.73 -10.00 2.37
N VAL A 439 -22.00 -10.41 2.34
CA VAL A 439 -23.07 -9.82 3.14
C VAL A 439 -22.87 -10.16 4.62
N HIS A 440 -22.86 -9.16 5.49
CA HIS A 440 -22.77 -9.34 6.94
C HIS A 440 -24.04 -10.06 7.45
N PRO A 441 -23.93 -11.15 8.25
CA PRO A 441 -25.07 -11.95 8.66
C PRO A 441 -26.23 -11.15 9.27
N GLY A 442 -27.46 -11.43 8.82
CA GLY A 442 -28.67 -10.77 9.34
C GLY A 442 -28.89 -9.33 8.86
N THR A 443 -28.05 -8.80 7.97
CA THR A 443 -28.15 -7.42 7.45
C THR A 443 -28.23 -7.39 5.92
N ASN A 444 -28.44 -6.19 5.37
CA ASN A 444 -28.35 -5.91 3.93
C ASN A 444 -27.04 -5.17 3.56
N LEU A 445 -26.00 -5.27 4.40
CA LEU A 445 -24.69 -4.67 4.17
C LEU A 445 -23.74 -5.69 3.56
N LYS A 446 -23.22 -5.39 2.37
CA LYS A 446 -22.19 -6.15 1.67
C LYS A 446 -20.82 -5.50 1.88
N ILE A 447 -19.91 -6.20 2.53
CA ILE A 447 -18.50 -5.82 2.59
C ILE A 447 -17.82 -6.31 1.31
N ILE A 448 -17.08 -5.43 0.63
CA ILE A 448 -16.24 -5.72 -0.54
C ILE A 448 -14.81 -5.34 -0.17
N SER A 449 -13.94 -6.34 -0.03
CA SER A 449 -12.53 -6.18 0.32
C SER A 449 -11.64 -6.23 -0.92
N LEU A 450 -10.83 -5.19 -1.11
CA LEU A 450 -9.94 -5.01 -2.27
C LEU A 450 -8.47 -5.14 -1.87
N ASN A 451 -7.69 -5.89 -2.64
CA ASN A 451 -6.24 -5.83 -2.57
C ASN A 451 -5.73 -4.60 -3.36
N THR A 452 -5.54 -3.48 -2.64
CA THR A 452 -5.20 -2.18 -3.23
C THR A 452 -3.78 -2.08 -3.81
N ASN A 453 -2.92 -3.06 -3.50
CA ASN A 453 -1.55 -3.13 -4.04
C ASN A 453 -1.49 -3.20 -5.57
N TYR A 454 -2.59 -3.61 -6.22
CA TYR A 454 -2.69 -3.68 -7.67
C TYR A 454 -2.80 -2.32 -8.38
N TRP A 455 -2.79 -1.21 -7.63
CA TRP A 455 -2.61 0.15 -8.15
C TRP A 455 -1.61 0.97 -7.34
N TYR A 456 -0.75 0.32 -6.55
CA TYR A 456 0.30 1.00 -5.77
C TYR A 456 1.56 1.23 -6.61
N LYS A 457 2.03 2.48 -6.67
CA LYS A 457 3.26 2.89 -7.38
C LYS A 457 4.54 2.16 -6.95
N GLN A 458 4.61 1.56 -5.75
CA GLN A 458 5.74 0.70 -5.37
C GLN A 458 5.58 -0.78 -5.67
N ASN A 459 4.41 -1.23 -6.11
CA ASN A 459 4.28 -2.57 -6.66
C ASN A 459 4.93 -2.60 -8.04
N PHE A 460 6.24 -2.83 -8.10
CA PHE A 460 7.02 -2.65 -9.34
C PHE A 460 6.56 -3.55 -10.50
N TRP A 461 5.89 -4.66 -10.20
CA TRP A 461 5.19 -5.50 -11.20
C TRP A 461 4.16 -4.73 -12.05
N LEU A 462 3.72 -3.54 -11.64
CA LEU A 462 2.87 -2.68 -12.45
C LEU A 462 3.59 -2.02 -13.65
N TYR A 463 4.92 -2.09 -13.73
CA TYR A 463 5.72 -1.59 -14.86
C TYR A 463 6.13 -2.69 -15.87
N ASP A 464 5.77 -3.96 -15.63
CA ASP A 464 6.29 -5.12 -16.36
C ASP A 464 5.81 -5.33 -17.82
N SER A 465 5.17 -4.35 -18.45
CA SER A 465 4.56 -4.48 -19.79
C SER A 465 4.37 -3.15 -20.51
N ASP A 466 4.78 -3.08 -21.78
CA ASP A 466 4.47 -1.98 -22.72
C ASP A 466 2.98 -1.90 -23.09
N GLN A 467 2.21 -2.98 -22.91
CA GLN A 467 0.77 -2.99 -23.15
C GLN A 467 0.02 -2.51 -21.89
N PRO A 468 -0.87 -1.49 -22.00
CA PRO A 468 -1.64 -0.98 -20.87
C PRO A 468 -2.56 -2.04 -20.25
N VAL A 469 -2.31 -2.39 -18.98
CA VAL A 469 -3.17 -3.29 -18.19
C VAL A 469 -4.15 -2.43 -17.39
N TRP A 470 -5.31 -2.13 -17.97
CA TRP A 470 -6.30 -1.23 -17.34
C TRP A 470 -6.86 -1.82 -16.03
N ASP A 471 -7.12 -3.12 -15.99
CA ASP A 471 -7.63 -3.86 -14.83
C ASP A 471 -6.66 -5.00 -14.43
N PRO A 472 -5.68 -4.72 -13.55
CA PRO A 472 -4.77 -5.75 -13.04
C PRO A 472 -5.53 -6.87 -12.33
N ASN A 473 -5.32 -8.09 -12.80
CA ASN A 473 -5.95 -9.33 -12.33
C ASN A 473 -7.49 -9.37 -12.36
N GLY A 474 -8.17 -8.41 -13.02
CA GLY A 474 -9.63 -8.39 -13.13
C GLY A 474 -10.38 -7.84 -11.90
N ILE A 475 -9.66 -7.19 -10.98
CA ILE A 475 -10.18 -6.74 -9.68
C ILE A 475 -11.23 -5.63 -9.84
N LEU A 476 -11.04 -4.69 -10.77
CA LEU A 476 -12.00 -3.60 -11.01
C LEU A 476 -13.29 -4.13 -11.67
N THR A 477 -13.15 -5.04 -12.63
CA THR A 477 -14.29 -5.75 -13.24
C THR A 477 -15.05 -6.58 -12.21
N TRP A 478 -14.34 -7.31 -11.33
CA TRP A 478 -14.96 -8.06 -10.25
C TRP A 478 -15.67 -7.15 -9.24
N MET A 479 -15.05 -6.05 -8.82
CA MET A 479 -15.67 -5.04 -7.94
C MET A 479 -16.96 -4.48 -8.56
N ALA A 480 -16.95 -4.12 -9.84
CA ALA A 480 -18.14 -3.63 -10.55
C ALA A 480 -19.27 -4.67 -10.58
N ASN A 481 -18.95 -5.96 -10.75
CA ASN A 481 -19.93 -7.04 -10.72
C ASN A 481 -20.48 -7.30 -9.31
N GLU A 482 -19.64 -7.21 -8.26
CA GLU A 482 -20.09 -7.36 -6.87
C GLU A 482 -20.97 -6.18 -6.42
N LEU A 483 -20.72 -4.96 -6.94
CA LEU A 483 -21.59 -3.80 -6.73
C LEU A 483 -22.91 -3.93 -7.48
N ASP A 484 -22.90 -4.41 -8.73
CA ASP A 484 -24.13 -4.70 -9.48
C ASP A 484 -25.02 -5.71 -8.74
N ALA A 485 -24.42 -6.81 -8.28
CA ALA A 485 -25.12 -7.84 -7.51
C ALA A 485 -25.62 -7.34 -6.14
N ALA A 486 -25.03 -6.28 -5.57
CA ALA A 486 -25.56 -5.63 -4.37
C ALA A 486 -26.79 -4.78 -4.71
N GLU A 487 -26.73 -4.00 -5.80
CA GLU A 487 -27.83 -3.19 -6.32
C GLU A 487 -29.05 -4.06 -6.68
N GLU A 488 -28.84 -5.18 -7.40
CA GLU A 488 -29.90 -6.15 -7.73
C GLU A 488 -30.55 -6.78 -6.49
N ALA A 489 -29.75 -7.05 -5.45
CA ALA A 489 -30.22 -7.60 -4.19
C ALA A 489 -30.85 -6.55 -3.24
N GLY A 490 -30.84 -5.27 -3.61
CA GLY A 490 -31.32 -4.18 -2.76
C GLY A 490 -30.47 -3.99 -1.50
N GLN A 491 -29.17 -4.23 -1.59
CA GLN A 491 -28.16 -4.13 -0.53
C GLN A 491 -27.37 -2.81 -0.63
N ARG A 492 -26.73 -2.40 0.48
CA ARG A 492 -25.67 -1.38 0.48
C ARG A 492 -24.31 -2.05 0.48
N ALA A 493 -23.31 -1.38 -0.07
CA ALA A 493 -21.94 -1.83 -0.08
C ALA A 493 -21.05 -0.92 0.78
N TRP A 494 -20.11 -1.53 1.50
CA TRP A 494 -18.88 -0.88 1.94
C TRP A 494 -17.72 -1.44 1.13
N ILE A 495 -16.83 -0.56 0.71
CA ILE A 495 -15.56 -0.93 0.09
C ILE A 495 -14.46 -0.74 1.12
N ILE A 496 -13.71 -1.80 1.42
CA ILE A 496 -12.56 -1.75 2.31
C ILE A 496 -11.29 -2.08 1.51
N GLY A 497 -10.22 -1.35 1.76
CA GLY A 497 -8.92 -1.51 1.13
C GLY A 497 -7.80 -1.12 2.10
N HIS A 498 -6.54 -1.36 1.75
CA HIS A 498 -5.44 -0.81 2.53
C HIS A 498 -5.20 0.66 2.15
N MET A 499 -4.93 0.91 0.86
CA MET A 499 -4.68 2.24 0.32
C MET A 499 -5.96 2.88 -0.25
N PRO A 500 -6.24 4.16 0.04
CA PRO A 500 -7.28 4.93 -0.65
C PRO A 500 -6.87 5.26 -2.10
N PHE A 501 -7.85 5.66 -2.93
CA PHE A 501 -7.64 5.85 -4.38
C PHE A 501 -7.21 7.27 -4.79
N GLY A 502 -7.36 8.27 -3.91
CA GLY A 502 -7.03 9.67 -4.19
C GLY A 502 -5.57 10.06 -3.99
N LYS A 503 -4.78 9.22 -3.32
CA LYS A 503 -3.38 9.50 -2.95
C LYS A 503 -2.43 9.54 -4.14
N VAL A 504 -1.32 10.24 -3.95
CA VAL A 504 -0.28 10.46 -4.97
C VAL A 504 0.51 9.20 -5.30
N ASP A 505 0.52 8.22 -4.40
CA ASP A 505 1.07 6.86 -4.53
C ASP A 505 0.15 5.89 -5.30
N ALA A 506 -1.11 6.26 -5.57
CA ALA A 506 -2.02 5.47 -6.40
C ALA A 506 -1.83 5.77 -7.90
N MET A 507 -1.81 4.72 -8.71
CA MET A 507 -1.71 4.80 -10.17
C MET A 507 -2.94 5.52 -10.78
N ARG A 508 -2.69 6.57 -11.55
CA ARG A 508 -3.74 7.45 -12.12
C ARG A 508 -4.77 6.69 -12.95
N ASP A 509 -4.32 5.72 -13.75
CA ASP A 509 -5.18 4.91 -14.64
C ASP A 509 -6.23 4.15 -13.83
N GLN A 510 -5.79 3.24 -12.95
CA GLN A 510 -6.69 2.43 -12.12
C GLN A 510 -7.54 3.30 -11.18
N SER A 511 -7.02 4.42 -10.68
CA SER A 511 -7.77 5.39 -9.88
C SER A 511 -8.91 6.06 -10.68
N ASN A 512 -8.66 6.44 -11.94
CA ASN A 512 -9.70 6.97 -12.83
C ASN A 512 -10.77 5.90 -13.11
N TYR A 513 -10.38 4.67 -13.45
CA TYR A 513 -11.31 3.58 -13.78
C TYR A 513 -12.14 3.14 -12.57
N ALA A 514 -11.54 3.08 -11.38
CA ALA A 514 -12.26 2.87 -10.13
C ALA A 514 -13.24 4.03 -9.86
N GLY A 515 -12.85 5.28 -10.13
CA GLY A 515 -13.73 6.44 -10.09
C GLY A 515 -14.98 6.28 -10.96
N GLN A 516 -14.87 5.74 -12.19
CA GLN A 516 -16.02 5.45 -13.06
C GLN A 516 -16.99 4.45 -12.40
N ILE A 517 -16.46 3.41 -11.74
CA ILE A 517 -17.25 2.42 -11.00
C ILE A 517 -17.94 3.07 -9.79
N PHE A 518 -17.23 3.89 -9.01
CA PHE A 518 -17.79 4.57 -7.83
C PHE A 518 -18.92 5.53 -8.23
N GLN A 519 -18.73 6.30 -9.30
CA GLN A 519 -19.74 7.23 -9.82
C GLN A 519 -20.99 6.49 -10.34
N ARG A 520 -20.84 5.33 -10.98
CA ARG A 520 -21.98 4.48 -11.37
C ARG A 520 -22.76 3.95 -10.17
N TYR A 521 -22.08 3.50 -9.11
CA TYR A 521 -22.70 2.80 -7.97
C TYR A 521 -22.83 3.63 -6.69
N HIS A 522 -22.73 4.97 -6.77
CA HIS A 522 -22.73 5.85 -5.59
C HIS A 522 -23.95 5.70 -4.66
N ASN A 523 -25.14 5.39 -5.20
CA ASN A 523 -26.34 5.12 -4.38
C ASN A 523 -26.30 3.74 -3.67
N THR A 524 -25.52 2.80 -4.20
CA THR A 524 -25.33 1.45 -3.64
C THR A 524 -24.17 1.42 -2.64
N ILE A 525 -23.15 2.25 -2.81
CA ILE A 525 -22.03 2.40 -1.86
C ILE A 525 -22.45 3.35 -0.72
N ALA A 526 -22.21 2.96 0.54
CA ALA A 526 -22.49 3.84 1.70
C ALA A 526 -21.24 4.59 2.20
N ALA A 527 -20.07 3.95 2.14
CA ALA A 527 -18.77 4.51 2.53
C ALA A 527 -17.62 3.63 2.03
N HIS A 528 -16.40 4.18 2.02
CA HIS A 528 -15.16 3.42 1.89
C HIS A 528 -14.29 3.56 3.16
N PHE A 529 -13.44 2.57 3.45
CA PHE A 529 -12.55 2.55 4.62
C PHE A 529 -11.14 2.08 4.24
N TYR A 530 -10.12 2.82 4.67
CA TYR A 530 -8.70 2.62 4.33
C TYR A 530 -7.75 2.98 5.49
N GLY A 531 -6.46 2.71 5.31
CA GLY A 531 -5.33 3.12 6.17
C GLY A 531 -4.18 3.68 5.34
N HIS A 532 -2.99 3.06 5.45
CA HIS A 532 -1.76 3.32 4.67
C HIS A 532 -1.06 4.66 4.92
N SER A 533 -1.78 5.79 4.98
CA SER A 533 -1.16 7.09 5.26
C SER A 533 -0.80 7.29 6.74
N HIS A 534 -1.23 6.37 7.60
CA HIS A 534 -1.08 6.36 9.06
C HIS A 534 -1.71 7.57 9.77
N VAL A 535 -2.51 8.41 9.10
CA VAL A 535 -3.09 9.67 9.63
C VAL A 535 -4.62 9.75 9.58
N ASP A 536 -5.18 10.58 10.46
CA ASP A 536 -6.62 10.76 10.64
C ASP A 536 -7.21 11.70 9.57
N GLU A 537 -7.65 11.16 8.43
CA GLU A 537 -8.10 11.95 7.27
C GLU A 537 -9.24 11.27 6.45
N PHE A 538 -9.63 11.88 5.33
CA PHE A 538 -10.73 11.44 4.46
C PHE A 538 -10.54 11.88 3.00
N GLU A 539 -11.25 11.26 2.05
CA GLU A 539 -11.31 11.71 0.65
C GLU A 539 -12.76 11.81 0.16
N ILE A 540 -13.08 12.85 -0.60
CA ILE A 540 -14.42 13.10 -1.18
C ILE A 540 -14.41 12.83 -2.69
N ALA A 541 -15.44 12.13 -3.18
CA ALA A 541 -15.68 11.88 -4.60
C ALA A 541 -16.76 12.82 -5.18
N TYR A 542 -16.61 13.11 -6.47
CA TYR A 542 -17.50 13.98 -7.26
C TYR A 542 -17.67 13.38 -8.67
N PRO A 543 -18.82 13.61 -9.35
CA PRO A 543 -19.02 13.20 -10.74
C PRO A 543 -18.15 13.99 -11.72
N ASP A 544 -17.92 15.28 -11.43
CA ASP A 544 -16.90 16.10 -12.08
C ASP A 544 -16.02 16.76 -11.00
N TYR A 545 -14.70 16.58 -11.13
CA TYR A 545 -13.72 17.19 -10.24
C TYR A 545 -13.39 18.65 -10.60
N ASN A 546 -14.03 19.21 -11.64
CA ASN A 546 -14.06 20.66 -11.87
C ASN A 546 -15.21 21.34 -11.11
N ASP A 547 -16.28 20.62 -10.79
CA ASP A 547 -17.44 21.12 -10.04
C ASP A 547 -17.48 20.53 -8.62
N ARG A 548 -16.49 20.88 -7.80
CA ARG A 548 -16.38 20.41 -6.41
C ARG A 548 -17.20 21.32 -5.49
N ARG A 549 -18.45 20.94 -5.21
CA ARG A 549 -19.35 21.64 -4.26
C ARG A 549 -20.02 20.66 -3.29
N ALA A 550 -20.71 21.20 -2.28
CA ALA A 550 -21.46 20.42 -1.31
C ALA A 550 -22.60 19.60 -1.95
N GLU A 551 -23.21 20.12 -3.03
CA GLU A 551 -24.33 19.45 -3.74
C GLU A 551 -23.88 18.38 -4.73
N THR A 552 -22.60 18.37 -5.14
CA THR A 552 -22.03 17.40 -6.10
C THR A 552 -21.17 16.33 -5.44
N ALA A 553 -20.76 16.54 -4.19
CA ALA A 553 -20.04 15.55 -3.38
C ALA A 553 -20.92 14.31 -3.15
N ASN A 554 -20.54 13.16 -3.73
CA ASN A 554 -21.38 11.96 -3.75
C ASN A 554 -20.69 10.65 -3.30
N GLY A 555 -19.43 10.70 -2.86
CA GLY A 555 -18.75 9.57 -2.22
C GLY A 555 -17.80 10.03 -1.12
N ILE A 556 -17.61 9.18 -0.10
CA ILE A 556 -16.74 9.46 1.05
C ILE A 556 -15.89 8.24 1.39
N ALA A 557 -14.59 8.46 1.55
CA ALA A 557 -13.63 7.52 2.07
C ALA A 557 -13.09 7.98 3.42
N TYR A 558 -13.08 7.09 4.41
CA TYR A 558 -12.48 7.32 5.72
C TYR A 558 -11.13 6.61 5.82
N ILE A 559 -10.07 7.36 6.10
CA ILE A 559 -8.70 6.84 6.23
C ILE A 559 -8.34 6.84 7.72
N SER A 560 -7.90 5.71 8.27
CA SER A 560 -7.56 5.58 9.68
C SER A 560 -6.14 6.03 10.00
N GLY A 561 -5.97 6.59 11.20
CA GLY A 561 -4.65 6.65 11.82
C GLY A 561 -4.16 5.27 12.24
N ALA A 562 -2.83 5.13 12.33
CA ALA A 562 -2.13 3.90 12.66
C ALA A 562 -2.03 3.58 14.16
N LEU A 563 -1.92 2.29 14.48
CA LEU A 563 -1.46 1.83 15.80
C LEU A 563 0.06 2.01 15.96
N THR A 564 0.87 1.92 14.89
CA THR A 564 2.33 2.11 15.02
C THR A 564 2.68 3.50 15.61
N PRO A 565 3.55 3.58 16.63
CA PRO A 565 3.93 4.84 17.25
C PRO A 565 4.91 5.66 16.39
N THR A 566 5.26 5.25 15.16
CA THR A 566 6.12 6.03 14.25
C THR A 566 5.44 7.34 13.78
N SER A 567 4.26 7.23 13.15
CA SER A 567 3.58 8.35 12.48
C SER A 567 2.74 9.27 13.38
N GLY A 568 2.57 8.93 14.66
CA GLY A 568 1.80 9.74 15.59
C GLY A 568 1.60 9.07 16.95
N ASN A 569 0.56 9.47 17.67
CA ASN A 569 0.10 8.68 18.81
C ASN A 569 -0.68 7.43 18.34
N PRO A 570 -0.43 6.24 18.92
CA PRO A 570 -1.17 5.02 18.63
C PRO A 570 -2.69 5.21 18.75
N VAL A 571 -3.44 4.73 17.77
CA VAL A 571 -4.90 4.94 17.68
C VAL A 571 -5.62 3.73 17.10
N PHE A 572 -6.87 3.49 17.54
CA PHE A 572 -7.89 2.75 16.81
C PHE A 572 -9.13 3.64 16.66
N ARG A 573 -10.01 3.39 15.68
CA ARG A 573 -11.20 4.23 15.46
C ARG A 573 -12.49 3.44 15.69
N VAL A 574 -13.42 4.03 16.43
CA VAL A 574 -14.79 3.52 16.62
C VAL A 574 -15.72 4.32 15.71
N TYR A 575 -16.70 3.66 15.09
CA TYR A 575 -17.75 4.33 14.31
C TYR A 575 -19.13 3.96 14.83
N ASP A 576 -20.01 4.96 14.90
CA ASP A 576 -21.45 4.77 15.05
C ASP A 576 -22.07 4.70 13.65
N ILE A 577 -22.83 3.63 13.37
CA ILE A 577 -23.34 3.31 12.02
C ILE A 577 -24.87 3.23 12.03
N ASP A 578 -25.52 3.86 11.05
CA ASP A 578 -26.97 3.75 10.87
C ASP A 578 -27.38 2.32 10.46
N PRO A 579 -28.31 1.66 11.16
CA PRO A 579 -28.66 0.26 10.91
C PRO A 579 -29.61 0.05 9.71
N ASP A 580 -30.03 1.11 9.01
CA ASP A 580 -30.91 1.09 7.83
C ASP A 580 -30.18 1.52 6.54
N THR A 581 -29.38 2.60 6.58
CA THR A 581 -28.60 3.13 5.43
C THR A 581 -27.16 2.63 5.39
N TYR A 582 -26.64 2.12 6.51
CA TYR A 582 -25.23 1.74 6.72
C TYR A 582 -24.24 2.89 6.50
N GLU A 583 -24.67 4.13 6.71
CA GLU A 583 -23.82 5.31 6.68
C GLU A 583 -23.19 5.59 8.05
N VAL A 584 -22.04 6.27 8.04
CA VAL A 584 -21.38 6.73 9.26
C VAL A 584 -22.17 7.87 9.89
N MET A 585 -22.58 7.68 11.14
CA MET A 585 -23.29 8.67 11.95
C MET A 585 -22.34 9.46 12.84
N ASP A 586 -21.28 8.84 13.34
CA ASP A 586 -20.13 9.53 13.92
C ASP A 586 -18.89 8.64 13.87
N PHE A 587 -17.72 9.21 14.12
CA PHE A 587 -16.54 8.43 14.48
C PHE A 587 -15.76 9.07 15.64
N VAL A 588 -15.17 8.22 16.46
CA VAL A 588 -14.35 8.58 17.62
C VAL A 588 -13.04 7.81 17.58
N PRO A 589 -11.91 8.46 17.24
CA PRO A 589 -10.59 7.85 17.41
C PRO A 589 -10.30 7.70 18.91
N HIS A 590 -9.87 6.52 19.34
CA HIS A 590 -9.42 6.23 20.69
C HIS A 590 -7.91 6.05 20.66
N PHE A 591 -7.19 6.87 21.42
CA PHE A 591 -5.73 6.98 21.35
C PHE A 591 -5.08 6.83 22.72
N THR A 592 -3.80 6.50 22.73
CA THR A 592 -2.94 6.62 23.92
C THR A 592 -1.78 7.57 23.60
N ASN A 593 -1.39 8.41 24.56
CA ASN A 593 -0.41 9.46 24.32
C ASN A 593 1.01 8.98 24.68
N ARG A 594 1.87 8.81 23.67
CA ARG A 594 3.22 8.26 23.81
C ARG A 594 4.18 9.13 24.66
N SER A 595 3.82 10.39 24.90
CA SER A 595 4.57 11.34 25.74
C SER A 595 4.00 11.47 27.18
N GLU A 596 2.93 10.76 27.54
CA GLU A 596 2.45 10.68 28.93
C GLU A 596 3.21 9.59 29.70
N ALA A 597 3.65 9.87 30.93
CA ALA A 597 4.50 8.95 31.71
C ALA A 597 3.87 7.57 31.97
N ALA A 598 2.54 7.46 31.96
CA ALA A 598 1.83 6.20 32.08
C ALA A 598 2.03 5.26 30.88
N PHE A 599 2.33 5.79 29.68
CA PHE A 599 2.47 5.03 28.44
C PHE A 599 3.48 3.87 28.57
N GLN A 600 4.58 4.06 29.30
CA GLN A 600 5.61 3.03 29.49
C GLN A 600 5.36 2.12 30.72
N VAL A 601 4.16 2.17 31.32
CA VAL A 601 3.77 1.38 32.50
C VAL A 601 2.48 0.60 32.24
N ASP A 602 1.42 1.28 31.83
CA ASP A 602 0.23 0.70 31.21
C ASP A 602 -0.46 1.80 30.35
N PRO A 603 -0.49 1.67 29.01
CA PRO A 603 -1.00 2.74 28.14
C PRO A 603 -2.45 3.12 28.45
N VAL A 604 -2.65 4.38 28.88
CA VAL A 604 -4.00 4.93 29.12
C VAL A 604 -4.62 5.33 27.79
N TRP A 605 -5.56 4.51 27.33
CA TRP A 605 -6.38 4.79 26.15
C TRP A 605 -7.55 5.70 26.50
N LYS A 606 -7.90 6.62 25.60
CA LYS A 606 -8.99 7.59 25.78
C LYS A 606 -9.59 8.07 24.45
N PRO A 607 -10.87 8.45 24.41
CA PRO A 607 -11.46 9.14 23.27
C PRO A 607 -10.67 10.41 22.89
N TYR A 608 -10.45 10.66 21.61
CA TYR A 608 -9.71 11.82 21.12
C TYR A 608 -10.64 12.97 20.72
N TYR A 609 -11.66 12.71 19.90
CA TYR A 609 -12.74 13.64 19.57
C TYR A 609 -13.92 12.90 18.90
N SER A 610 -15.15 13.44 19.04
CA SER A 610 -16.27 13.13 18.13
C SER A 610 -16.14 13.98 16.86
N ALA A 611 -16.18 13.34 15.69
CA ALA A 611 -16.14 14.04 14.41
C ALA A 611 -17.37 14.93 14.20
N ARG A 612 -18.57 14.43 14.56
CA ARG A 612 -19.83 15.17 14.55
C ARG A 612 -19.79 16.41 15.43
N GLU A 613 -19.44 16.26 16.70
CA GLU A 613 -19.41 17.35 17.68
C GLU A 613 -18.39 18.44 17.27
N SER A 614 -17.20 18.00 16.86
CA SER A 614 -16.08 18.89 16.56
C SER A 614 -16.24 19.73 15.31
N TYR A 615 -17.01 19.27 14.32
CA TYR A 615 -17.11 19.93 13.02
C TYR A 615 -18.54 20.40 12.69
N GLY A 616 -19.58 19.71 13.17
CA GLY A 616 -20.98 20.03 12.88
C GLY A 616 -21.46 21.39 13.43
N SER A 617 -20.80 21.89 14.47
CA SER A 617 -21.05 23.20 15.10
C SER A 617 -20.45 24.40 14.33
N TYR A 618 -19.52 24.16 13.40
CA TYR A 618 -18.95 25.20 12.53
C TYR A 618 -19.66 25.30 11.16
N LEU A 619 -20.62 24.42 10.88
CA LEU A 619 -21.41 24.46 9.66
C LEU A 619 -22.59 25.44 9.81
N ASP A 620 -22.91 26.16 8.74
CA ASP A 620 -24.08 27.04 8.66
C ASP A 620 -24.94 26.63 7.43
N PRO A 621 -26.20 26.19 7.61
CA PRO A 621 -26.82 25.82 8.90
C PRO A 621 -26.11 24.63 9.57
N PRO A 622 -26.20 24.48 10.91
CA PRO A 622 -25.59 23.37 11.65
C PRO A 622 -26.02 21.99 11.14
N HIS A 623 -25.15 20.99 11.28
CA HIS A 623 -25.45 19.63 10.79
C HIS A 623 -26.58 18.96 11.60
N PRO A 624 -27.62 18.38 10.97
CA PRO A 624 -28.69 17.72 11.71
C PRO A 624 -28.17 16.54 12.53
N ALA A 625 -28.62 16.45 13.79
CA ALA A 625 -28.17 15.43 14.75
C ALA A 625 -28.42 13.98 14.28
N ASN A 626 -29.39 13.77 13.40
CA ASN A 626 -29.78 12.48 12.81
C ASN A 626 -29.43 12.32 11.32
N ALA A 627 -28.65 13.23 10.72
CA ALA A 627 -28.15 13.09 9.35
C ALA A 627 -26.71 12.55 9.35
N SER A 628 -26.40 11.58 8.50
CA SER A 628 -25.06 10.95 8.38
C SER A 628 -23.93 11.95 8.09
N LEU A 629 -22.69 11.57 8.38
CA LEU A 629 -21.49 12.30 7.98
C LEU A 629 -21.11 11.94 6.53
N ASN A 630 -22.00 12.26 5.58
CA ASN A 630 -21.82 11.91 4.17
C ASN A 630 -20.84 12.85 3.44
N ALA A 631 -20.67 12.65 2.13
CA ALA A 631 -19.80 13.46 1.28
C ALA A 631 -20.13 14.97 1.34
N THR A 632 -21.41 15.36 1.36
CA THR A 632 -21.87 16.75 1.54
C THR A 632 -21.45 17.33 2.89
N PHE A 633 -21.53 16.56 3.99
CA PHE A 633 -21.02 17.01 5.30
C PHE A 633 -19.53 17.33 5.24
N TRP A 634 -18.71 16.38 4.77
CA TRP A 634 -17.26 16.56 4.71
C TRP A 634 -16.84 17.66 3.73
N HIS A 635 -17.59 17.87 2.64
CA HIS A 635 -17.38 19.04 1.78
C HIS A 635 -17.53 20.34 2.57
N ARG A 636 -18.64 20.51 3.30
CA ARG A 636 -18.90 21.72 4.09
C ARG A 636 -17.89 21.93 5.22
N VAL A 637 -17.32 20.84 5.76
CA VAL A 637 -16.17 20.91 6.69
C VAL A 637 -14.91 21.45 5.98
N THR A 638 -14.63 21.05 4.74
CA THR A 638 -13.52 21.65 3.97
C THR A 638 -13.74 23.14 3.62
N GLU A 639 -14.98 23.58 3.40
CA GLU A 639 -15.31 25.02 3.25
C GLU A 639 -15.06 25.81 4.55
N VAL A 640 -15.29 25.19 5.71
CA VAL A 640 -14.90 25.76 7.00
C VAL A 640 -13.38 25.87 7.10
N PHE A 641 -12.61 24.87 6.65
CA PHE A 641 -11.16 24.95 6.67
C PHE A 641 -10.63 26.13 5.83
N GLU A 642 -11.19 26.36 4.64
CA GLU A 642 -10.83 27.49 3.77
C GLU A 642 -10.98 28.83 4.51
N ARG A 643 -12.15 29.09 5.10
CA ARG A 643 -12.47 30.36 5.77
C ARG A 643 -12.03 30.50 7.22
N ASN A 644 -11.72 29.41 7.92
CA ASN A 644 -11.38 29.40 9.36
C ASN A 644 -10.06 28.66 9.64
N GLN A 645 -8.99 29.45 9.81
CA GLN A 645 -7.64 28.93 10.06
C GLN A 645 -7.54 28.11 11.35
N THR A 646 -8.27 28.48 12.42
CA THR A 646 -8.24 27.77 13.70
C THR A 646 -8.79 26.34 13.56
N VAL A 647 -9.89 26.18 12.82
CA VAL A 647 -10.49 24.85 12.57
C VAL A 647 -9.62 24.02 11.63
N PHE A 648 -8.95 24.64 10.66
CA PHE A 648 -7.95 23.94 9.84
C PHE A 648 -6.73 23.49 10.65
N GLN A 649 -6.19 24.30 11.56
CA GLN A 649 -5.06 23.87 12.40
C GLN A 649 -5.47 22.81 13.45
N LEU A 650 -6.71 22.82 13.91
CA LEU A 650 -7.28 21.72 14.69
C LEU A 650 -7.30 20.41 13.89
N PHE A 651 -7.65 20.46 12.60
CA PHE A 651 -7.54 19.30 11.70
C PHE A 651 -6.08 18.87 11.47
N ASN A 652 -5.16 19.80 11.14
CA ASN A 652 -3.73 19.50 10.95
C ASN A 652 -3.09 18.85 12.20
N THR A 653 -3.54 19.26 13.40
CA THR A 653 -3.15 18.65 14.68
C THR A 653 -3.66 17.22 14.86
N ARG A 654 -4.85 16.91 14.30
CA ARG A 654 -5.51 15.60 14.44
C ARG A 654 -4.92 14.52 13.56
N LEU A 655 -4.38 14.86 12.39
CA LEU A 655 -3.69 13.94 11.46
C LEU A 655 -2.81 12.92 12.20
N SER A 656 -1.85 13.39 13.00
CA SER A 656 -0.92 12.57 13.79
C SER A 656 -1.34 12.37 15.26
N ARG A 657 -2.60 12.67 15.59
CA ARG A 657 -3.18 12.64 16.94
C ARG A 657 -2.36 13.44 17.96
N GLY A 658 -1.89 14.61 17.54
CA GLY A 658 -0.99 15.48 18.30
C GLY A 658 0.45 14.98 18.46
N GLY A 659 0.79 13.76 18.02
CA GLY A 659 2.10 13.14 18.28
C GLY A 659 3.23 13.61 17.36
N LYS A 660 2.91 14.05 16.13
CA LYS A 660 3.87 14.44 15.08
C LYS A 660 3.25 15.56 14.23
N ILE A 661 3.09 16.75 14.79
CA ILE A 661 2.42 17.87 14.10
C ILE A 661 3.45 18.57 13.20
N GLU A 662 3.24 18.61 11.89
CA GLU A 662 4.05 19.43 10.97
C GLU A 662 3.33 20.73 10.63
N ASP A 663 4.07 21.85 10.63
CA ASP A 663 3.53 23.17 10.36
C ASP A 663 2.86 23.25 8.99
N CYS A 664 1.57 23.62 9.00
CA CYS A 664 0.75 23.87 7.83
C CYS A 664 0.02 25.23 7.97
N SER A 665 0.64 26.19 8.67
CA SER A 665 0.10 27.54 8.84
C SER A 665 0.02 28.31 7.51
N GLY A 666 0.98 28.07 6.60
CA GLY A 666 1.07 28.73 5.29
C GLY A 666 -0.02 28.33 4.28
N PRO A 667 -0.37 29.24 3.34
CA PRO A 667 -1.50 29.06 2.44
C PRO A 667 -1.33 27.91 1.43
N VAL A 668 -0.13 27.66 0.90
CA VAL A 668 0.10 26.58 -0.08
C VAL A 668 -0.16 25.21 0.56
N CYS A 669 0.42 24.95 1.72
CA CYS A 669 0.20 23.71 2.48
C CYS A 669 -1.30 23.49 2.76
N LYS A 670 -1.99 24.55 3.21
CA LYS A 670 -3.43 24.53 3.47
C LYS A 670 -4.25 24.19 2.22
N ASN A 671 -4.04 24.91 1.12
CA ASN A 671 -4.81 24.75 -0.11
C ASN A 671 -4.57 23.37 -0.74
N ASN A 672 -3.33 22.89 -0.73
CA ASN A 672 -2.99 21.54 -1.20
C ASN A 672 -3.67 20.47 -0.32
N THR A 673 -3.62 20.61 1.00
CA THR A 673 -4.32 19.72 1.94
C THR A 673 -5.83 19.68 1.67
N ILE A 674 -6.46 20.84 1.52
CA ILE A 674 -7.91 20.96 1.26
C ILE A 674 -8.29 20.34 -0.10
N CYS A 675 -7.46 20.52 -1.15
CA CYS A 675 -7.70 19.85 -2.43
C CYS A 675 -7.56 18.33 -2.33
N MET A 676 -6.58 17.82 -1.57
CA MET A 676 -6.38 16.37 -1.38
C MET A 676 -7.57 15.70 -0.68
N LEU A 677 -8.13 16.35 0.35
CA LEU A 677 -9.39 15.91 0.97
C LEU A 677 -10.57 15.92 -0.02
N ARG A 678 -10.54 16.83 -1.01
CA ARG A 678 -11.50 16.93 -2.11
C ARG A 678 -11.07 16.14 -3.36
N SER A 679 -10.22 15.11 -3.27
CA SER A 679 -9.73 14.36 -4.44
C SER A 679 -9.68 12.85 -4.26
N MET A 680 -10.83 12.16 -4.18
CA MET A 680 -10.92 10.69 -4.23
C MET A 680 -10.64 10.08 -5.63
N ARG A 681 -9.70 10.67 -6.37
CA ARG A 681 -9.15 10.21 -7.66
C ARG A 681 -7.76 10.85 -7.82
N SER A 682 -6.70 10.05 -7.94
CA SER A 682 -5.32 10.55 -7.89
C SER A 682 -4.92 11.44 -9.07
N GLU A 683 -5.63 11.34 -10.20
CA GLU A 683 -5.55 12.30 -11.31
C GLU A 683 -6.10 13.69 -10.97
N SER A 684 -7.01 13.81 -10.00
CA SER A 684 -7.66 15.07 -9.60
C SER A 684 -7.14 15.61 -8.27
N ASN A 685 -6.08 15.01 -7.75
CA ASN A 685 -5.28 15.47 -6.63
C ASN A 685 -4.43 16.68 -7.07
N CYS A 686 -4.31 17.71 -6.22
CA CYS A 686 -3.54 18.93 -6.55
C CYS A 686 -2.04 18.85 -6.20
N ALA A 687 -1.51 17.72 -5.75
CA ALA A 687 -0.07 17.55 -5.56
C ALA A 687 0.67 17.64 -6.91
N VAL A 688 1.53 18.65 -7.04
CA VAL A 688 2.25 18.95 -8.28
C VAL A 688 3.63 18.30 -8.24
N ILE A 689 3.73 17.05 -8.69
CA ILE A 689 5.03 16.37 -8.86
C ILE A 689 5.80 17.07 -9.99
N GLN A 690 6.69 17.98 -9.60
CA GLN A 690 7.58 18.71 -10.49
C GLN A 690 8.69 17.78 -11.03
N PRO A 691 8.82 17.57 -12.35
CA PRO A 691 9.87 16.73 -12.92
C PRO A 691 11.11 17.57 -13.20
N GLY A 692 12.19 17.33 -12.44
CA GLY A 692 13.42 18.12 -12.54
C GLY A 692 14.67 17.35 -12.11
N LEU A 693 15.82 18.01 -12.29
CA LEU A 693 17.12 17.64 -11.74
C LEU A 693 17.49 18.47 -10.51
N SER A 694 16.70 19.50 -10.15
CA SER A 694 16.73 20.02 -8.78
C SER A 694 16.06 19.01 -7.85
N PHE A 695 16.76 18.67 -6.78
CA PHE A 695 16.60 17.40 -6.09
C PHE A 695 16.37 17.54 -4.57
N LYS A 696 16.36 18.77 -4.04
CA LYS A 696 16.12 19.07 -2.61
C LYS A 696 14.80 18.42 -2.14
N ASP A 697 14.84 17.73 -1.00
CA ASP A 697 13.72 17.09 -0.26
C ASP A 697 12.30 17.43 -0.80
N GLN A 698 11.68 16.56 -1.65
CA GLN A 698 10.26 16.67 -2.05
C GLN A 698 9.29 16.28 -0.90
N LYS A 699 9.53 16.85 0.28
CA LYS A 699 8.81 16.56 1.52
C LYS A 699 7.73 17.60 1.72
N ARG A 700 6.49 17.22 1.38
CA ARG A 700 5.30 18.07 1.39
C ARG A 700 5.43 19.20 0.36
N ASP A 701 4.96 18.97 -0.88
CA ASP A 701 5.03 19.96 -1.97
C ASP A 701 4.37 21.31 -1.59
N THR A 702 5.19 22.27 -1.16
CA THR A 702 4.79 23.66 -0.86
C THR A 702 5.36 24.67 -1.84
N ASP A 703 6.32 24.28 -2.69
CA ASP A 703 7.01 25.16 -3.63
C ASP A 703 6.39 25.05 -5.04
N ALA A 704 5.07 25.14 -5.09
CA ALA A 704 4.31 25.27 -6.33
C ALA A 704 4.14 26.77 -6.65
N VAL A 705 4.90 27.27 -7.63
CA VAL A 705 4.80 28.66 -8.11
C VAL A 705 3.39 28.92 -8.64
N THR A 706 2.67 29.85 -8.02
CA THR A 706 1.45 30.43 -8.59
C THR A 706 1.78 31.20 -9.86
N GLU A 707 1.01 31.03 -10.94
CA GLU A 707 1.02 32.05 -12.00
C GLU A 707 0.69 33.43 -11.41
N PRO A 708 1.36 34.50 -11.86
CA PRO A 708 1.38 35.77 -11.13
C PRO A 708 0.06 36.55 -11.27
N GLN A 709 -0.82 36.39 -10.30
CA GLN A 709 -1.77 37.43 -9.92
C GLN A 709 -1.09 38.44 -8.98
N ARG A 710 -1.60 39.66 -8.98
CA ARG A 710 -0.84 40.87 -8.64
C ARG A 710 -1.14 41.41 -7.23
N ASP A 711 -0.10 42.01 -6.66
CA ASP A 711 -0.10 43.11 -5.69
C ASP A 711 -0.90 42.93 -4.38
N GLU A 712 -0.20 42.77 -3.25
CA GLU A 712 0.00 43.84 -2.23
C GLU A 712 0.89 43.37 -1.05
N GLU A 713 1.63 44.31 -0.44
CA GLU A 713 2.54 44.05 0.69
C GLU A 713 1.89 44.27 2.07
N MET A 714 2.24 43.47 3.08
CA MET A 714 2.28 44.00 4.46
C MET A 714 3.30 43.30 5.36
N ASN A 715 3.76 44.03 6.39
CA ASN A 715 5.02 43.80 7.12
C ASN A 715 4.77 43.44 8.61
N PRO A 716 5.35 42.37 9.18
CA PRO A 716 5.03 41.89 10.53
C PRO A 716 5.90 42.47 11.67
N SER A 717 5.30 42.61 12.85
CA SER A 717 5.97 42.77 14.16
C SER A 717 5.11 42.09 15.23
N SER A 718 5.51 40.94 15.82
CA SER A 718 6.56 40.68 16.82
C SER A 718 6.05 40.77 18.28
N PHE A 719 6.32 39.74 19.11
CA PHE A 719 6.59 39.81 20.57
C PHE A 719 7.01 38.43 21.14
N THR A 720 7.53 38.38 22.38
CA THR A 720 8.40 37.29 22.89
C THR A 720 8.04 36.64 24.25
N LEU A 721 8.19 35.31 24.29
CA LEU A 721 8.70 34.41 25.36
C LEU A 721 8.73 34.80 26.87
N ALA A 722 8.12 33.95 27.72
CA ALA A 722 8.67 33.32 28.95
C ALA A 722 7.69 32.20 29.43
N SER A 723 8.05 30.95 29.76
CA SER A 723 8.81 30.41 30.92
C SER A 723 8.10 30.63 32.29
N SER A 724 8.07 29.69 33.26
CA SER A 724 8.71 28.37 33.43
C SER A 724 8.05 27.52 34.54
N ALA A 725 8.31 26.20 34.60
CA ALA A 725 8.07 25.31 35.77
C ALA A 725 8.86 23.98 35.63
N THR A 726 9.14 23.28 36.73
CA THR A 726 9.81 21.95 36.77
C THR A 726 9.22 21.05 37.85
N PRO A 727 9.32 19.71 37.68
CA PRO A 727 9.45 18.80 38.82
C PRO A 727 10.54 17.72 38.61
N ALA A 728 10.92 17.05 39.70
CA ALA A 728 11.77 15.86 39.71
C ALA A 728 10.99 14.61 40.21
N ASP A 729 11.65 13.45 40.19
CA ASP A 729 11.22 12.19 40.82
C ASP A 729 9.91 11.52 40.31
N LEU A 730 9.88 11.22 39.01
CA LEU A 730 9.26 9.98 38.50
C LEU A 730 10.23 9.25 37.54
N GLY A 731 10.16 7.92 37.53
CA GLY A 731 11.29 7.07 37.13
C GLY A 731 11.49 6.85 35.62
N ILE A 732 12.59 7.39 35.09
CA ILE A 732 13.46 6.91 33.99
C ILE A 732 12.85 6.73 32.58
N TRP A 733 11.58 6.36 32.42
CA TRP A 733 10.96 6.05 31.13
C TRP A 733 10.14 7.20 30.52
N ALA A 734 10.16 8.39 31.14
CA ALA A 734 9.25 9.49 30.86
C ALA A 734 9.96 10.85 30.76
N ALA A 735 10.91 10.98 29.83
CA ALA A 735 11.53 12.25 29.48
C ALA A 735 11.94 12.32 28.00
N ASP A 736 11.16 13.00 27.17
CA ASP A 736 11.70 13.62 25.95
C ASP A 736 12.70 14.70 26.39
N HIS A 737 14.00 14.40 26.29
CA HIS A 737 15.05 15.29 26.81
C HIS A 737 15.04 16.66 26.10
N PRO A 738 15.21 17.78 26.83
CA PRO A 738 15.02 19.12 26.28
C PRO A 738 16.00 19.51 25.17
N GLU A 739 17.10 18.78 25.00
CA GLU A 739 18.06 18.96 23.91
C GLU A 739 17.55 18.48 22.54
N GLU A 740 16.51 17.63 22.48
CA GLU A 740 15.90 17.20 21.19
C GLU A 740 15.11 18.31 20.47
N ARG A 741 14.92 19.48 21.08
CA ARG A 741 14.08 20.57 20.54
C ARG A 741 14.60 21.23 19.25
N PHE A 742 15.80 20.88 18.79
CA PHE A 742 16.42 21.45 17.58
C PHE A 742 16.91 20.38 16.58
N ALA A 743 16.15 19.29 16.41
CA ALA A 743 16.43 18.26 15.39
C ALA A 743 15.19 17.68 14.68
N GLN A 744 13.98 18.24 14.88
CA GLN A 744 12.72 17.61 14.46
C GLN A 744 11.90 18.48 13.49
N SER A 745 12.22 18.38 12.19
CA SER A 745 11.34 18.76 11.07
C SER A 745 11.70 17.93 9.82
N ARG A 746 10.85 17.98 8.78
CA ARG A 746 11.01 17.30 7.47
C ARG A 746 10.78 15.78 7.43
N HIS A 747 9.58 15.27 7.74
CA HIS A 747 9.12 13.93 7.30
C HIS A 747 7.58 13.71 7.24
N HIS A 748 6.86 14.51 6.45
CA HIS A 748 5.72 14.01 5.66
C HIS A 748 6.06 13.98 4.16
N ASP A 749 6.98 13.10 3.80
CA ASP A 749 6.84 12.34 2.57
C ASP A 749 5.47 11.62 2.59
N PHE A 750 4.72 11.62 1.47
CA PHE A 750 3.67 10.59 1.28
C PHE A 750 4.28 9.19 1.32
N PHE A 751 5.52 9.11 0.87
CA PHE A 751 6.41 7.97 0.87
C PHE A 751 7.05 7.64 2.24
N ALA A 752 6.58 8.21 3.36
CA ALA A 752 7.17 8.02 4.69
C ALA A 752 6.86 6.66 5.34
N CYS A 753 5.75 6.01 4.99
CA CYS A 753 5.34 4.73 5.57
C CYS A 753 6.09 3.53 4.96
N GLU A 754 6.74 3.72 3.80
CA GLU A 754 7.12 2.65 2.87
C GLU A 754 8.40 1.87 3.24
N GLY A 755 9.09 2.27 4.31
CA GLY A 755 10.37 1.72 4.71
C GLY A 755 11.52 1.97 3.71
N PRO A 756 12.68 1.29 3.90
CA PRO A 756 13.76 1.29 2.92
C PRO A 756 13.43 0.35 1.75
N GLY A 757 13.84 0.73 0.54
CA GLY A 757 13.58 -0.03 -0.68
C GLY A 757 14.37 0.51 -1.87
N VAL A 758 14.30 -0.15 -3.03
CA VAL A 758 14.97 0.35 -4.25
C VAL A 758 14.33 1.68 -4.67
N GLY A 759 13.00 1.83 -4.58
CA GLY A 759 12.32 3.09 -4.86
C GLY A 759 12.82 4.23 -3.97
N SER A 760 12.83 4.03 -2.65
CA SER A 760 13.38 4.99 -1.68
C SER A 760 14.85 5.33 -1.94
N MET A 761 15.69 4.33 -2.23
CA MET A 761 17.09 4.51 -2.60
C MET A 761 17.26 5.27 -3.93
N LEU A 762 16.41 5.03 -4.93
CA LEU A 762 16.47 5.73 -6.23
C LEU A 762 15.98 7.18 -6.11
N ARG A 763 14.97 7.45 -5.28
CA ARG A 763 14.57 8.82 -4.90
C ARG A 763 15.69 9.55 -4.13
N LYS A 764 16.36 8.90 -3.17
CA LYS A 764 17.56 9.43 -2.49
C LYS A 764 18.78 9.61 -3.41
N LEU A 765 18.87 8.83 -4.50
CA LEU A 765 19.89 8.97 -5.54
C LEU A 765 19.60 10.11 -6.52
N GLY A 766 18.33 10.45 -6.69
CA GLY A 766 17.93 11.78 -7.12
C GLY A 766 18.42 12.80 -6.09
N SER A 767 17.86 12.75 -4.86
CA SER A 767 17.66 13.89 -3.94
C SER A 767 18.85 14.79 -3.52
N GLY A 768 20.06 14.56 -4.04
CA GLY A 768 21.25 15.37 -3.77
C GLY A 768 21.74 15.21 -2.33
N TRP A 769 23.00 15.60 -2.10
CA TRP A 769 23.64 15.39 -0.79
C TRP A 769 24.08 16.70 -0.15
N ALA A 770 23.73 16.87 1.12
CA ALA A 770 24.49 17.73 2.01
C ALA A 770 25.81 17.02 2.39
N THR A 771 26.95 17.61 2.06
CA THR A 771 28.27 17.11 2.47
C THR A 771 28.48 17.34 3.97
N PRO A 772 28.87 16.32 4.77
CA PRO A 772 29.14 16.52 6.19
C PRO A 772 30.43 17.31 6.41
N GLY A 773 30.30 18.54 6.92
CA GLY A 773 31.38 19.30 7.55
C GLY A 773 32.26 20.14 6.63
N GLU A 774 31.90 21.41 6.49
CA GLU A 774 32.90 22.49 6.54
C GLU A 774 32.70 23.23 7.88
N GLU A 775 33.79 23.39 8.65
CA GLU A 775 33.79 24.26 9.84
C GLU A 775 33.81 25.73 9.38
N GLU A 776 33.12 26.64 10.09
CA GLU A 776 33.06 28.06 9.73
C GLU A 776 34.43 28.75 9.82
N PHE A 777 35.20 28.71 8.74
CA PHE A 777 36.39 29.54 8.57
C PHE A 777 36.00 30.97 8.19
N VAL A 778 35.75 31.78 9.21
CA VAL A 778 35.59 33.24 9.08
C VAL A 778 36.88 33.85 8.53
N VAL A 779 36.90 34.18 7.24
CA VAL A 779 38.03 34.86 6.58
C VAL A 779 37.59 36.23 6.07
N LEU A 780 38.18 37.27 6.65
CA LEU A 780 37.97 38.67 6.25
C LEU A 780 38.56 38.93 4.85
N ALA A 781 37.86 39.77 4.08
CA ALA A 781 38.26 40.08 2.71
C ALA A 781 39.52 40.96 2.62
N SER A 782 40.50 40.50 1.83
CA SER A 782 41.59 41.30 1.27
C SER A 782 42.00 40.68 -0.09
N GLY A 783 42.48 41.49 -1.04
CA GLY A 783 42.54 41.10 -2.45
C GLY A 783 43.90 40.65 -3.01
N GLU A 784 44.01 40.83 -4.34
CA GLU A 784 45.20 40.71 -5.21
C GLU A 784 45.52 39.35 -5.90
N THR A 785 45.24 39.34 -7.21
CA THR A 785 46.12 38.89 -8.33
C THR A 785 46.75 37.47 -8.34
N GLY A 786 45.96 36.50 -8.83
CA GLY A 786 46.25 35.73 -10.06
C GLY A 786 47.56 34.94 -10.27
N THR A 787 47.43 33.65 -10.63
CA THR A 787 48.40 32.94 -11.50
C THR A 787 47.76 31.73 -12.19
N ARG A 788 48.09 31.49 -13.48
CA ARG A 788 47.70 30.25 -14.19
C ARG A 788 48.57 29.07 -13.74
N ARG A 789 47.96 27.95 -13.32
CA ARG A 789 48.66 26.68 -13.05
C ARG A 789 48.09 25.54 -13.92
N LYS A 790 48.97 24.70 -14.48
CA LYS A 790 48.57 23.58 -15.36
C LYS A 790 47.91 22.45 -14.56
N GLN A 791 46.81 21.89 -15.09
CA GLN A 791 46.20 20.67 -14.55
C GLN A 791 47.17 19.47 -14.62
N ARG A 792 47.12 18.60 -13.61
CA ARG A 792 47.66 17.22 -13.68
C ARG A 792 46.55 16.28 -14.14
N ALA A 793 46.93 15.18 -14.80
CA ALA A 793 46.00 14.07 -15.03
C ALA A 793 45.58 13.43 -13.69
N PRO A 794 44.32 12.96 -13.55
CA PRO A 794 43.83 12.37 -12.31
C PRO A 794 44.51 11.02 -12.01
N ASP A 795 44.70 10.74 -10.71
CA ASP A 795 45.16 9.43 -10.24
C ASP A 795 43.98 8.48 -10.03
N PHE A 796 44.09 7.29 -10.59
CA PHE A 796 43.10 6.22 -10.48
C PHE A 796 43.50 5.11 -9.49
N SER A 797 44.49 5.35 -8.62
CA SER A 797 44.88 4.45 -7.53
C SER A 797 43.70 4.10 -6.62
N ALA A 798 42.98 5.12 -6.14
CA ALA A 798 41.77 4.98 -5.33
C ALA A 798 40.68 4.15 -6.03
N LEU A 799 40.50 4.35 -7.35
CA LEU A 799 39.50 3.61 -8.13
C LEU A 799 39.76 2.10 -8.18
N ARG A 800 41.02 1.67 -8.09
CA ARG A 800 41.41 0.24 -8.05
C ARG A 800 41.25 -0.37 -6.66
N ALA A 801 41.48 0.41 -5.60
CA ALA A 801 41.18 -0.02 -4.23
C ALA A 801 39.66 -0.21 -4.04
N PHE A 802 38.88 0.77 -4.50
CA PHE A 802 37.41 0.77 -4.57
C PHE A 802 36.80 -0.43 -5.33
N GLU A 803 37.52 -0.97 -6.32
CA GLU A 803 37.11 -2.18 -7.04
C GLU A 803 37.45 -3.46 -6.26
N ALA A 804 38.67 -3.56 -5.72
CA ALA A 804 39.12 -4.71 -4.95
C ALA A 804 38.28 -4.95 -3.68
N GLU A 805 37.93 -3.88 -2.96
CA GLU A 805 37.13 -3.96 -1.74
C GLU A 805 35.67 -4.35 -2.02
N ALA A 806 35.07 -3.84 -3.10
CA ALA A 806 33.72 -4.21 -3.54
C ALA A 806 33.62 -5.70 -3.89
N HIS A 807 34.59 -6.23 -4.64
CA HIS A 807 34.70 -7.67 -4.88
C HIS A 807 34.88 -8.46 -3.57
N GLY A 808 35.57 -7.89 -2.57
CA GLY A 808 35.66 -8.45 -1.22
C GLY A 808 34.29 -8.55 -0.54
N ALA A 809 33.51 -7.47 -0.53
CA ALA A 809 32.19 -7.41 0.09
C ALA A 809 31.18 -8.38 -0.57
N VAL A 810 31.06 -8.32 -1.89
CA VAL A 810 30.19 -9.23 -2.68
C VAL A 810 30.56 -10.69 -2.44
N LYS A 811 31.86 -11.03 -2.39
CA LYS A 811 32.33 -12.39 -2.13
C LYS A 811 32.01 -12.86 -0.70
N ARG A 812 32.03 -11.97 0.30
CA ARG A 812 31.55 -12.27 1.67
C ARG A 812 30.03 -12.55 1.67
N HIS A 813 29.23 -11.72 1.01
CA HIS A 813 27.77 -11.92 0.93
C HIS A 813 27.38 -13.22 0.20
N ARG A 814 27.97 -13.48 -0.97
CA ARG A 814 27.78 -14.73 -1.73
C ARG A 814 28.16 -15.98 -0.91
N HIS A 815 29.17 -15.90 -0.03
CA HIS A 815 29.52 -16.98 0.89
C HIS A 815 28.50 -17.16 2.03
N LYS A 816 27.92 -16.07 2.55
CA LYS A 816 26.84 -16.10 3.55
C LYS A 816 25.57 -16.75 2.96
N ARG A 817 25.03 -16.24 1.84
CA ARG A 817 23.87 -16.84 1.13
C ARG A 817 24.12 -18.31 0.74
N ARG A 818 25.35 -18.70 0.35
CA ARG A 818 25.68 -20.10 0.06
C ARG A 818 25.63 -20.99 1.31
N LYS A 819 26.11 -20.52 2.47
CA LYS A 819 25.96 -21.24 3.75
C LYS A 819 24.49 -21.38 4.17
N GLU A 820 23.68 -20.35 3.95
CA GLU A 820 22.24 -20.37 4.26
C GLU A 820 21.47 -21.32 3.33
N ARG A 821 21.76 -21.34 2.02
CA ARG A 821 21.22 -22.36 1.11
C ARG A 821 21.60 -23.78 1.55
N ILE A 822 22.86 -24.02 1.93
CA ILE A 822 23.30 -25.34 2.43
C ILE A 822 22.56 -25.72 3.72
N LYS A 823 22.37 -24.77 4.66
CA LYS A 823 21.55 -25.00 5.87
C LYS A 823 20.09 -25.33 5.55
N ARG A 824 19.48 -24.72 4.52
CA ARG A 824 18.11 -25.04 4.08
C ARG A 824 17.98 -26.41 3.38
N PHE A 825 19.06 -27.01 2.88
CA PHE A 825 19.06 -28.35 2.26
C PHE A 825 19.39 -29.50 3.22
N LEU A 826 20.04 -29.21 4.36
CA LEU A 826 20.40 -30.21 5.39
C LEU A 826 19.22 -30.96 6.07
N PRO A 827 17.95 -30.50 6.06
CA PRO A 827 16.82 -31.30 6.55
C PRO A 827 16.32 -32.39 5.58
N PHE A 828 16.89 -32.51 4.38
CA PHE A 828 16.39 -33.37 3.30
C PHE A 828 17.46 -34.33 2.73
N VAL A 829 18.42 -34.74 3.56
CA VAL A 829 19.47 -35.75 3.25
C VAL A 829 19.62 -36.72 4.42
#